data_AF-A0A651HH13-F1
#
_entry.id   AF-A0A651HH13-F1
#
_cell.length_a   1.000
_cell.length_b   1.000
_cell.length_c   1.000
_cell.angle_alpha   90.00
_cell.angle_beta   90.00
_cell.angle_gamma   90.00
#
_symmetry.space_group_name_H-M   'P 1'
#
loop_
_entity.id
_entity.type
_entity.pdbx_description
1 polymer ?
#
loop_
_entity_poly.entity_id
_entity_poly.type
_entity_poly.pdbx_seq_one_letter_code
_entity_poly.pdbx_strand_id
1 'polypeptide(L)'
;MKPTPLLALAGLLCFHPLALGSTYPYPNYEDGFGDRAAHLLDFLATWTNTPWPNFSDAHKHYWSVGLATIARSSEGVLHPAVNDGVPFHSRPPVNWGILKYDREPGGVNPLPANRGTGNNLSFSWNPNVFHFIFPGLAALMGLHPDIPAWSHPHHRQPSVTYREKYLEYILNRIDNFNAFTGEGTENHLNMSRGPGWVLASEAVRLGLDFPAAPFTAAERRDQMREWILDWSHRIYQVGIGEWDSGIYHMASLQGWFVVYEYSGPNYADDPEVRDAARAVLDFYAAALALKYSQGHAMGGAELRSGRTFSRMDNGTAYLAYLWFGETTAPPPGSWRGNQVSESVFAAVSSYRPPPEIIRLARRHGTLPATYHNTKPDYLLRAPGQAVEVVHHGPSYTLGSANLNIGGFGSSTWQIVNWKLLADHPESDWPGVFHGNGGFYGPALMNSRDPFAQFVQHRNILLQLHRVPSAAQDFLSPIAALYAEWRDLWRADFFLRFPNPDLGGIQDGYSKINYQGGSASHHEAARTAYLAYPAAAAKIFREGVAFLQFHDTYLAVRSLRSAQPADLGGSLRDSAAGFDQLFGFVLEVGSAAEHGPFTAFQEAVLNQTALDLSERDSAHRIRYRSLAGEWIEAAFATHGAWSEPSYDWDYGVTTPGGVTTMHQHAWRQPDWPSGEGHGRQPSWSVDGVPVDPSQWGVYSGPDLSLRDGILRIAGPGAAGDHVVDYSAERPVFQRRLSYRSWIADPAFALAPAEQAPDAIPALDGVANILKFALDGLRPDVPAAALPALEPLPDGSHRFSYQPRPGTDGVRLDALYSTDLLAWDLLADLPGTSLEEDDVVITFRIQTNPGPRLFIRLRASPVD
;
A
#
# COMPACT_ATOMS: atom_id res chain seq x y z
N MET A 1 8.58 -7.72 27.08
CA MET A 1 8.07 -9.07 26.74
C MET A 1 8.08 -9.19 25.23
N LYS A 2 8.58 -10.31 24.66
CA LYS A 2 8.69 -10.47 23.19
C LYS A 2 7.29 -10.58 22.54
N PRO A 3 7.06 -10.01 21.35
CA PRO A 3 5.76 -10.01 20.66
C PRO A 3 5.38 -11.38 20.03
N THR A 4 6.09 -12.46 20.40
CA THR A 4 6.04 -13.80 19.81
C THR A 4 4.63 -14.43 19.69
N PRO A 5 3.66 -14.24 20.62
CA PRO A 5 2.34 -14.86 20.49
C PRO A 5 1.42 -14.22 19.42
N LEU A 6 1.57 -12.92 19.13
CA LEU A 6 0.69 -12.19 18.20
C LEU A 6 0.96 -12.52 16.73
N LEU A 7 2.23 -12.71 16.38
CA LEU A 7 2.69 -12.99 15.01
C LEU A 7 2.31 -14.40 14.52
N ALA A 8 2.35 -15.40 15.39
CA ALA A 8 1.89 -16.74 15.05
C ALA A 8 0.37 -16.77 14.76
N LEU A 9 -0.39 -15.93 15.47
CA LEU A 9 -1.84 -15.77 15.28
C LEU A 9 -2.18 -15.07 13.95
N ALA A 10 -1.38 -14.07 13.56
CA ALA A 10 -1.46 -13.40 12.26
C ALA A 10 -1.31 -14.36 11.08
N GLY A 11 -0.27 -15.21 11.12
CA GLY A 11 -0.06 -16.20 10.06
C GLY A 11 -1.18 -17.25 9.99
N LEU A 12 -1.79 -17.60 11.12
CA LEU A 12 -2.98 -18.47 11.19
C LEU A 12 -4.21 -17.85 10.51
N LEU A 13 -4.41 -16.53 10.62
CA LEU A 13 -5.53 -15.82 9.99
C LEU A 13 -5.43 -15.76 8.46
N CYS A 14 -4.22 -15.77 7.89
CA CYS A 14 -4.00 -15.82 6.44
C CYS A 14 -4.49 -17.12 5.77
N PHE A 15 -4.65 -18.22 6.51
CA PHE A 15 -5.09 -19.53 5.95
C PHE A 15 -6.61 -19.71 5.91
N HIS A 16 -7.35 -19.00 6.75
CA HIS A 16 -8.77 -19.26 6.97
C HIS A 16 -9.74 -18.84 5.83
N PRO A 17 -9.45 -17.89 4.91
CA PRO A 17 -10.42 -17.48 3.89
C PRO A 17 -10.73 -18.56 2.84
N LEU A 18 -9.83 -19.53 2.63
CA LEU A 18 -9.94 -20.52 1.54
C LEU A 18 -10.81 -21.74 1.88
N ALA A 19 -11.16 -21.96 3.15
CA ALA A 19 -11.96 -23.12 3.58
C ALA A 19 -13.49 -22.95 3.34
N LEU A 20 -13.94 -21.77 2.91
CA LEU A 20 -15.35 -21.48 2.63
C LEU A 20 -15.46 -20.99 1.19
N GLY A 21 -15.93 -21.87 0.31
CA GLY A 21 -15.85 -21.73 -1.15
C GLY A 21 -16.19 -20.34 -1.70
N SER A 22 -15.24 -19.77 -2.43
CA SER A 22 -15.43 -18.58 -3.26
C SER A 22 -16.26 -18.93 -4.50
N THR A 23 -17.56 -19.13 -4.35
CA THR A 23 -18.50 -18.88 -5.45
C THR A 23 -18.81 -17.39 -5.46
N TYR A 24 -18.60 -16.75 -6.62
CA TYR A 24 -19.01 -15.38 -6.96
C TYR A 24 -20.19 -14.85 -6.12
N PRO A 25 -20.11 -13.65 -5.51
CA PRO A 25 -21.21 -13.15 -4.70
C PRO A 25 -22.35 -12.66 -5.60
N TYR A 26 -23.46 -13.40 -5.61
CA TYR A 26 -24.78 -12.83 -5.87
C TYR A 26 -25.33 -12.23 -4.57
N PRO A 27 -26.17 -11.17 -4.60
CA PRO A 27 -26.29 -10.20 -3.51
C PRO A 27 -27.24 -10.55 -2.37
N ASN A 28 -27.56 -11.82 -2.09
CA ASN A 28 -28.52 -12.15 -1.03
C ASN A 28 -28.01 -13.33 -0.19
N TYR A 29 -27.35 -13.08 0.95
CA TYR A 29 -27.38 -13.86 2.20
C TYR A 29 -26.33 -13.27 3.15
N GLU A 30 -26.75 -12.34 4.02
CA GLU A 30 -26.01 -11.91 5.20
C GLU A 30 -26.63 -12.62 6.43
N ASP A 31 -25.80 -13.29 7.23
CA ASP A 31 -25.75 -13.15 8.69
C ASP A 31 -24.89 -14.24 9.35
N GLY A 32 -24.01 -13.83 10.27
CA GLY A 32 -23.58 -14.67 11.38
C GLY A 32 -22.17 -15.26 11.37
N PHE A 33 -21.11 -14.49 11.07
CA PHE A 33 -19.73 -14.89 11.45
C PHE A 33 -18.77 -13.73 11.78
N GLY A 34 -19.11 -12.48 11.47
CA GLY A 34 -18.25 -11.30 11.68
C GLY A 34 -17.94 -10.96 13.14
N ASP A 35 -18.82 -11.29 14.09
CA ASP A 35 -18.72 -10.80 15.47
C ASP A 35 -17.54 -11.36 16.27
N ARG A 36 -17.01 -12.55 15.93
CA ARG A 36 -15.98 -13.21 16.75
C ARG A 36 -14.56 -12.69 16.51
N ALA A 37 -14.27 -12.18 15.31
CA ALA A 37 -12.97 -11.57 14.99
C ALA A 37 -12.87 -10.13 15.54
N ALA A 38 -13.99 -9.40 15.56
CA ALA A 38 -14.06 -8.04 16.12
C ALA A 38 -13.75 -8.02 17.62
N HIS A 39 -14.31 -8.97 18.40
CA HIS A 39 -14.03 -9.07 19.84
C HIS A 39 -12.55 -9.39 20.18
N LEU A 40 -11.82 -10.03 19.28
CA LEU A 40 -10.39 -10.37 19.49
C LEU A 40 -9.47 -9.16 19.28
N LEU A 41 -9.83 -8.26 18.37
CA LEU A 41 -9.10 -7.02 18.12
C LEU A 41 -9.44 -5.94 19.16
N ASP A 42 -10.69 -5.86 19.63
CA ASP A 42 -11.07 -5.04 20.79
C ASP A 42 -10.24 -5.40 22.04
N PHE A 43 -9.98 -6.70 22.25
CA PHE A 43 -9.09 -7.19 23.31
C PHE A 43 -7.64 -6.72 23.15
N LEU A 44 -7.10 -6.71 21.92
CA LEU A 44 -5.72 -6.24 21.67
C LEU A 44 -5.58 -4.72 21.82
N ALA A 45 -6.62 -3.96 21.49
CA ALA A 45 -6.67 -2.50 21.66
C ALA A 45 -6.85 -2.07 23.13
N THR A 46 -7.58 -2.86 23.94
CA THR A 46 -7.74 -2.57 25.38
C THR A 46 -6.59 -3.08 26.25
N TRP A 47 -5.84 -4.10 25.82
CA TRP A 47 -4.72 -4.66 26.59
C TRP A 47 -3.51 -3.71 26.70
N THR A 48 -3.33 -2.80 25.76
CA THR A 48 -2.16 -1.91 25.73
C THR A 48 -2.31 -0.63 26.56
N ASN A 49 -3.51 -0.29 27.08
CA ASN A 49 -3.78 1.10 27.51
C ASN A 49 -4.42 1.39 28.89
N THR A 50 -4.63 0.46 29.84
CA THR A 50 -5.06 0.85 31.22
C THR A 50 -4.97 -0.27 32.29
N PRO A 51 -4.68 0.03 33.58
CA PRO A 51 -4.68 -0.98 34.66
C PRO A 51 -6.10 -1.22 35.23
N TRP A 52 -6.48 -2.49 35.38
CA TRP A 52 -7.82 -2.92 35.79
C TRP A 52 -7.93 -3.26 37.29
N PRO A 53 -9.02 -2.84 37.95
CA PRO A 53 -9.70 -3.74 38.87
C PRO A 53 -11.22 -3.78 38.66
N ASN A 54 -11.75 -5.02 38.64
CA ASN A 54 -13.14 -5.47 38.86
C ASN A 54 -13.92 -6.00 37.65
N PHE A 55 -13.87 -7.33 37.47
CA PHE A 55 -14.94 -8.14 36.87
C PHE A 55 -15.26 -9.35 37.76
N SER A 56 -16.53 -9.81 37.72
CA SER A 56 -17.11 -10.83 38.58
C SER A 56 -16.68 -12.27 38.25
N ASP A 57 -16.81 -13.18 39.23
CA ASP A 57 -16.25 -14.54 39.19
C ASP A 57 -16.84 -15.47 38.10
N ALA A 58 -17.99 -15.12 37.51
CA ALA A 58 -18.56 -15.86 36.38
C ALA A 58 -17.72 -15.71 35.08
N HIS A 59 -17.00 -14.60 34.91
CA HIS A 59 -16.09 -14.41 33.77
C HIS A 59 -14.75 -15.14 33.95
N LYS A 60 -14.33 -15.45 35.19
CA LYS A 60 -13.08 -16.19 35.42
C LYS A 60 -13.20 -17.68 35.07
N HIS A 61 -14.39 -18.26 35.25
CA HIS A 61 -14.60 -19.71 35.06
C HIS A 61 -14.61 -20.13 33.57
N TYR A 62 -15.15 -19.29 32.67
CA TYR A 62 -15.13 -19.56 31.23
C TYR A 62 -13.73 -19.46 30.61
N TRP A 63 -12.84 -18.65 31.20
CA TRP A 63 -11.47 -18.43 30.69
C TRP A 63 -10.43 -19.39 31.28
N SER A 64 -10.65 -19.93 32.48
CA SER A 64 -9.78 -20.96 33.07
C SER A 64 -9.83 -22.32 32.35
N VAL A 65 -10.91 -22.63 31.63
CA VAL A 65 -11.08 -23.92 30.92
C VAL A 65 -10.42 -23.90 29.53
N GLY A 66 -10.37 -22.73 28.87
CA GLY A 66 -9.74 -22.58 27.54
C GLY A 66 -8.21 -22.65 27.57
N LEU A 67 -7.58 -21.97 28.54
CA LEU A 67 -6.11 -21.96 28.68
C LEU A 67 -5.55 -23.25 29.31
N ALA A 68 -6.31 -23.93 30.18
CA ALA A 68 -5.90 -25.22 30.74
C ALA A 68 -5.89 -26.37 29.72
N THR A 69 -6.62 -26.24 28.61
CA THR A 69 -6.70 -27.26 27.55
C THR A 69 -5.47 -27.24 26.63
N ILE A 70 -4.80 -26.09 26.49
CA ILE A 70 -3.55 -25.95 25.72
C ILE A 70 -2.35 -26.47 26.53
N ALA A 71 -2.39 -26.40 27.86
CA ALA A 71 -1.28 -26.80 28.72
C ALA A 71 -1.26 -28.31 29.11
N ARG A 72 -2.34 -29.07 28.84
CA ARG A 72 -2.44 -30.50 29.24
C ARG A 72 -2.23 -31.52 28.11
N SER A 73 -1.96 -31.10 26.88
CA SER A 73 -1.72 -32.02 25.76
C SER A 73 -0.30 -32.61 25.71
N SER A 74 0.59 -32.24 26.64
CA SER A 74 2.00 -32.67 26.65
C SER A 74 2.32 -33.84 27.58
N GLU A 75 1.35 -34.44 28.27
CA GLU A 75 1.62 -35.57 29.19
C GLU A 75 0.56 -36.68 29.08
N GLY A 76 0.95 -37.89 28.67
CA GLY A 76 0.14 -39.10 28.92
C GLY A 76 0.33 -40.29 27.97
N VAL A 77 1.38 -41.07 28.22
CA VAL A 77 1.41 -42.55 28.44
C VAL A 77 0.35 -43.43 27.74
N LEU A 78 0.83 -44.31 26.86
CA LEU A 78 0.08 -45.40 26.21
C LEU A 78 -0.07 -46.65 27.11
N HIS A 79 -1.26 -47.27 27.10
CA HIS A 79 -1.44 -48.70 27.41
C HIS A 79 -2.37 -49.36 26.35
N PRO A 80 -2.16 -50.66 26.03
CA PRO A 80 -2.72 -51.28 24.82
C PRO A 80 -4.02 -52.03 25.09
N ALA A 81 -4.92 -52.04 24.11
CA ALA A 81 -6.04 -52.98 24.06
C ALA A 81 -6.07 -53.70 22.71
N VAL A 82 -6.17 -55.02 22.82
CA VAL A 82 -6.20 -56.07 21.80
C VAL A 82 -7.63 -56.23 21.24
N ASN A 83 -7.74 -56.50 19.94
CA ASN A 83 -8.71 -57.40 19.26
C ASN A 83 -8.58 -57.20 17.74
N ASP A 84 -8.08 -58.15 16.96
CA ASP A 84 -8.65 -59.44 16.49
C ASP A 84 -9.36 -59.35 15.12
N GLY A 85 -8.56 -59.62 14.07
CA GLY A 85 -8.84 -60.52 12.95
C GLY A 85 -10.04 -60.33 12.02
N VAL A 86 -9.82 -59.79 10.81
CA VAL A 86 -10.46 -60.16 9.53
C VAL A 86 -9.51 -59.82 8.34
N PRO A 87 -9.36 -60.64 7.29
CA PRO A 87 -8.33 -60.45 6.26
C PRO A 87 -8.71 -59.43 5.17
N PHE A 88 -7.76 -58.57 4.80
CA PHE A 88 -7.88 -57.59 3.72
C PHE A 88 -7.66 -58.26 2.34
N HIS A 89 -8.68 -58.21 1.47
CA HIS A 89 -8.50 -58.35 0.03
C HIS A 89 -8.22 -56.97 -0.60
N SER A 90 -7.26 -56.99 -1.51
CA SER A 90 -6.74 -55.90 -2.33
C SER A 90 -7.80 -55.08 -3.08
N ARG A 91 -7.78 -53.76 -2.86
CA ARG A 91 -8.22 -52.72 -3.82
C ARG A 91 -7.31 -51.48 -3.70
N PRO A 92 -7.06 -50.75 -4.81
CA PRO A 92 -6.11 -49.63 -4.83
C PRO A 92 -6.63 -48.43 -4.02
N PRO A 93 -5.75 -47.59 -3.44
CA PRO A 93 -6.19 -46.48 -2.61
C PRO A 93 -6.83 -45.36 -3.45
N VAL A 94 -8.05 -45.03 -3.05
CA VAL A 94 -8.88 -43.90 -3.49
C VAL A 94 -8.46 -42.63 -2.74
N ASN A 95 -8.39 -41.51 -3.46
CA ASN A 95 -8.18 -40.14 -2.97
C ASN A 95 -9.18 -39.71 -1.89
N TRP A 96 -8.70 -39.19 -0.75
CA TRP A 96 -9.43 -38.34 0.22
C TRP A 96 -8.40 -37.55 1.05
N GLY A 97 -8.57 -36.29 1.48
CA GLY A 97 -9.62 -35.28 1.32
C GLY A 97 -9.30 -34.05 2.19
N ILE A 98 -9.75 -32.86 1.78
CA ILE A 98 -10.08 -31.69 2.61
C ILE A 98 -11.53 -31.37 2.24
N LEU A 99 -12.38 -31.09 3.23
CA LEU A 99 -13.81 -30.78 3.12
C LEU A 99 -14.35 -30.56 1.69
N LYS A 100 -14.87 -31.62 1.11
CA LYS A 100 -15.72 -31.56 -0.07
C LYS A 100 -17.17 -31.64 0.44
N TYR A 101 -17.96 -30.58 0.24
CA TYR A 101 -19.41 -30.72 0.24
C TYR A 101 -19.77 -31.45 -1.06
N ASP A 102 -19.85 -32.78 -1.01
CA ASP A 102 -20.48 -33.53 -2.09
C ASP A 102 -21.99 -33.33 -1.99
N ARG A 103 -22.55 -32.54 -2.90
CA ARG A 103 -23.99 -32.51 -3.17
C ARG A 103 -24.28 -33.71 -4.07
N GLU A 104 -24.61 -34.86 -3.50
CA GLU A 104 -25.25 -35.92 -4.30
C GLU A 104 -26.69 -35.51 -4.64
N PRO A 105 -27.15 -35.71 -5.89
CA PRO A 105 -28.52 -35.44 -6.27
C PRO A 105 -29.43 -36.57 -5.76
N GLY A 106 -30.09 -36.33 -4.63
CA GLY A 106 -31.28 -37.07 -4.21
C GLY A 106 -31.07 -37.99 -3.01
N GLY A 107 -31.50 -37.52 -1.83
CA GLY A 107 -31.62 -38.36 -0.63
C GLY A 107 -31.97 -37.53 0.59
N VAL A 108 -33.13 -37.81 1.18
CA VAL A 108 -33.65 -37.14 2.39
C VAL A 108 -33.11 -37.83 3.65
N ASN A 109 -32.67 -37.03 4.64
CA ASN A 109 -32.44 -37.30 6.09
C ASN A 109 -31.19 -38.10 6.55
N PRO A 110 -30.80 -38.02 7.84
CA PRO A 110 -30.69 -36.86 8.74
C PRO A 110 -29.27 -36.74 9.39
N LEU A 111 -28.99 -35.60 10.03
CA LEU A 111 -27.73 -35.25 10.74
C LEU A 111 -27.23 -36.34 11.71
N PRO A 112 -25.90 -36.56 11.82
CA PRO A 112 -25.31 -37.09 13.04
C PRO A 112 -24.33 -36.12 13.75
N ALA A 113 -24.51 -36.13 15.06
CA ALA A 113 -23.78 -35.54 16.17
C ALA A 113 -22.26 -35.25 16.03
N ASN A 114 -21.92 -34.05 16.52
CA ASN A 114 -20.62 -33.60 17.00
C ASN A 114 -19.73 -34.71 17.60
N ARG A 115 -18.56 -34.93 16.99
CA ARG A 115 -17.39 -35.51 17.67
C ARG A 115 -16.16 -34.66 17.39
N GLY A 116 -15.63 -34.07 18.47
CA GLY A 116 -14.22 -33.72 18.68
C GLY A 116 -13.54 -32.83 17.65
N THR A 117 -13.63 -31.51 17.81
CA THR A 117 -12.71 -30.55 17.18
C THR A 117 -11.36 -30.60 17.91
N GLY A 118 -10.50 -31.56 17.55
CA GLY A 118 -9.07 -31.42 17.79
C GLY A 118 -8.53 -30.35 16.86
N ASN A 119 -8.06 -29.22 17.40
CA ASN A 119 -7.36 -28.18 16.66
C ASN A 119 -5.97 -28.68 16.24
N ASN A 120 -5.93 -29.63 15.30
CA ASN A 120 -4.70 -29.92 14.58
C ASN A 120 -4.59 -28.92 13.43
N LEU A 121 -3.56 -28.08 13.49
CA LEU A 121 -3.06 -27.31 12.36
C LEU A 121 -2.65 -28.30 11.25
N SER A 122 -3.58 -28.67 10.37
CA SER A 122 -3.25 -29.45 9.18
C SER A 122 -2.81 -28.50 8.08
N PHE A 123 -1.50 -28.44 7.80
CA PHE A 123 -1.01 -27.91 6.54
C PHE A 123 -1.47 -28.84 5.41
N SER A 124 -2.61 -28.53 4.81
CA SER A 124 -2.98 -29.17 3.58
C SER A 124 -2.04 -28.72 2.48
N TRP A 125 -1.40 -29.68 1.83
CA TRP A 125 -0.69 -29.47 0.57
C TRP A 125 -1.70 -29.00 -0.48
N ASN A 126 -1.86 -27.68 -0.61
CA ASN A 126 -2.51 -27.11 -1.77
C ASN A 126 -1.44 -27.00 -2.87
N PRO A 127 -1.50 -27.80 -3.94
CA PRO A 127 -0.56 -27.68 -5.04
C PRO A 127 -0.66 -26.32 -5.74
N ASN A 128 -1.77 -25.60 -5.58
CA ASN A 128 -1.89 -24.20 -5.97
C ASN A 128 -1.38 -23.30 -4.83
N VAL A 129 -0.06 -23.23 -4.66
CA VAL A 129 0.56 -22.16 -3.88
C VAL A 129 0.51 -20.90 -4.73
N PHE A 130 -0.65 -20.26 -4.71
CA PHE A 130 -0.88 -19.00 -5.40
C PHE A 130 -0.18 -17.87 -4.62
N HIS A 131 0.23 -16.81 -5.32
CA HIS A 131 1.10 -15.77 -4.77
C HIS A 131 0.58 -15.08 -3.49
N PHE A 132 -0.72 -15.09 -3.22
CA PHE A 132 -1.29 -14.56 -1.97
C PHE A 132 -0.88 -15.33 -0.69
N ILE A 133 -0.35 -16.55 -0.82
CA ILE A 133 0.05 -17.37 0.33
C ILE A 133 1.55 -17.23 0.62
N PHE A 134 2.37 -16.94 -0.40
CA PHE A 134 3.82 -16.89 -0.29
C PHE A 134 4.33 -15.91 0.78
N PRO A 135 3.84 -14.66 0.87
CA PRO A 135 4.32 -13.73 1.88
C PRO A 135 4.12 -14.25 3.29
N GLY A 136 2.94 -14.79 3.60
CA GLY A 136 2.62 -15.29 4.94
C GLY A 136 3.45 -16.52 5.32
N LEU A 137 3.64 -17.44 4.37
CA LEU A 137 4.45 -18.63 4.58
C LEU A 137 5.94 -18.30 4.75
N ALA A 138 6.47 -17.42 3.90
CA ALA A 138 7.83 -16.93 4.04
C ALA A 138 8.00 -16.23 5.39
N ALA A 139 7.09 -15.32 5.74
CA ALA A 139 7.08 -14.58 7.00
C ALA A 139 6.98 -15.46 8.25
N LEU A 140 6.20 -16.54 8.21
CA LEU A 140 6.17 -17.51 9.30
C LEU A 140 7.46 -18.32 9.36
N MET A 141 7.99 -18.73 8.20
CA MET A 141 9.08 -19.69 8.14
C MET A 141 10.39 -19.16 8.72
N GLY A 142 10.74 -17.88 8.56
CA GLY A 142 12.00 -17.39 9.14
C GLY A 142 11.88 -16.43 10.33
N LEU A 143 10.72 -15.84 10.63
CA LEU A 143 10.50 -15.13 11.90
C LEU A 143 10.25 -16.14 13.02
N HIS A 144 9.67 -17.29 12.67
CA HIS A 144 9.30 -18.33 13.63
C HIS A 144 9.71 -19.72 13.13
N PRO A 145 11.02 -19.95 12.94
CA PRO A 145 11.55 -21.25 12.48
C PRO A 145 11.29 -22.39 13.47
N ASP A 146 10.95 -22.05 14.72
CA ASP A 146 10.72 -22.94 15.86
C ASP A 146 9.26 -23.38 16.02
N ILE A 147 8.33 -22.92 15.15
CA ILE A 147 6.95 -23.40 15.21
C ILE A 147 6.94 -24.94 15.08
N PRO A 148 6.29 -25.66 16.01
CA PRO A 148 6.34 -27.13 16.04
C PRO A 148 5.98 -27.79 14.70
N ALA A 149 5.04 -27.22 13.96
CA ALA A 149 4.63 -27.70 12.64
C ALA A 149 5.79 -27.75 11.63
N TRP A 150 6.75 -26.82 11.71
CA TRP A 150 7.94 -26.82 10.84
C TRP A 150 8.91 -27.92 11.21
N SER A 151 9.12 -28.16 12.50
CA SER A 151 10.04 -29.17 13.03
C SER A 151 9.48 -30.60 12.99
N HIS A 152 8.18 -30.76 12.76
CA HIS A 152 7.56 -32.08 12.81
C HIS A 152 8.10 -32.96 11.66
N PRO A 153 8.53 -34.21 11.96
CA PRO A 153 8.93 -35.17 10.94
C PRO A 153 7.84 -35.36 9.89
N HIS A 154 8.20 -35.37 8.62
CA HIS A 154 7.28 -35.66 7.55
C HIS A 154 6.83 -37.12 7.65
N HIS A 155 5.52 -37.37 7.70
CA HIS A 155 4.95 -38.70 7.92
C HIS A 155 5.45 -39.80 6.96
N ARG A 156 5.83 -39.45 5.72
CA ARG A 156 6.38 -40.42 4.75
C ARG A 156 7.90 -40.49 4.73
N GLN A 157 8.57 -39.48 5.28
CA GLN A 157 10.03 -39.37 5.30
C GLN A 157 10.44 -38.79 6.66
N PRO A 158 10.44 -39.59 7.74
CA PRO A 158 10.64 -39.09 9.10
C PRO A 158 12.00 -38.42 9.34
N SER A 159 12.96 -38.62 8.44
CA SER A 159 14.26 -37.94 8.44
C SER A 159 14.21 -36.52 7.88
N VAL A 160 13.08 -36.10 7.31
CA VAL A 160 12.88 -34.79 6.70
C VAL A 160 11.73 -34.09 7.41
N THR A 161 11.90 -32.84 7.76
CA THR A 161 10.89 -32.00 8.39
C THR A 161 9.86 -31.49 7.36
N TYR A 162 8.67 -31.06 7.81
CA TYR A 162 7.71 -30.41 6.91
C TYR A 162 8.28 -29.14 6.26
N ARG A 163 9.15 -28.42 6.99
CA ARG A 163 9.85 -27.24 6.47
C ARG A 163 10.73 -27.57 5.26
N GLU A 164 11.59 -28.56 5.40
CA GLU A 164 12.48 -29.02 4.33
C GLU A 164 11.67 -29.52 3.12
N LYS A 165 10.59 -30.27 3.35
CA LYS A 165 9.71 -30.73 2.25
C LYS A 165 9.01 -29.60 1.54
N TYR A 166 8.58 -28.57 2.26
CA TYR A 166 7.97 -27.40 1.65
C TYR A 166 8.99 -26.63 0.80
N LEU A 167 10.20 -26.41 1.32
CA LEU A 167 11.30 -25.77 0.58
C LEU A 167 11.67 -26.56 -0.68
N GLU A 168 11.79 -27.89 -0.58
CA GLU A 168 12.02 -28.78 -1.71
C GLU A 168 10.94 -28.58 -2.79
N TYR A 169 9.68 -28.58 -2.37
CA TYR A 169 8.57 -28.41 -3.28
C TYR A 169 8.64 -27.07 -4.01
N ILE A 170 8.81 -25.96 -3.29
CA ILE A 170 8.85 -24.62 -3.89
C ILE A 170 10.03 -24.46 -4.83
N LEU A 171 11.23 -24.88 -4.45
CA LEU A 171 12.45 -24.74 -5.26
C LEU A 171 12.41 -25.62 -6.53
N ASN A 172 11.67 -26.73 -6.49
CA ASN A 172 11.48 -27.62 -7.64
C ASN A 172 10.39 -27.15 -8.62
N ARG A 173 9.60 -26.11 -8.31
CA ARG A 173 8.53 -25.66 -9.20
C ARG A 173 9.09 -24.97 -10.44
N ILE A 174 8.52 -25.33 -11.59
CA ILE A 174 8.82 -24.76 -12.92
C ILE A 174 7.55 -24.28 -13.65
N ASP A 175 6.39 -24.36 -13.02
CA ASP A 175 5.10 -23.90 -13.55
C ASP A 175 4.87 -22.40 -13.28
N ASN A 176 3.84 -21.79 -13.86
CA ASN A 176 3.60 -20.34 -13.72
C ASN A 176 3.29 -19.86 -12.28
N PHE A 177 3.00 -20.76 -11.34
CA PHE A 177 2.66 -20.43 -9.96
C PHE A 177 3.85 -20.63 -9.01
N ASN A 178 5.08 -20.47 -9.52
CA ASN A 178 6.29 -20.57 -8.72
C ASN A 178 6.79 -19.20 -8.22
N ALA A 179 7.63 -19.23 -7.18
CA ALA A 179 8.12 -18.03 -6.50
C ALA A 179 9.24 -17.27 -7.26
N PHE A 180 9.75 -17.81 -8.36
CA PHE A 180 10.99 -17.34 -9.00
C PHE A 180 10.79 -16.82 -10.43
N THR A 181 10.01 -17.55 -11.23
CA THR A 181 9.81 -17.28 -12.65
C THR A 181 8.34 -17.22 -13.04
N GLY A 182 7.43 -17.21 -12.04
CA GLY A 182 6.02 -16.99 -12.29
C GLY A 182 5.79 -15.63 -12.94
N GLU A 183 4.81 -15.60 -13.83
CA GLU A 183 4.33 -14.39 -14.49
C GLU A 183 3.06 -13.89 -13.82
N GLY A 184 2.89 -12.58 -13.86
CA GLY A 184 1.81 -11.90 -13.17
C GLY A 184 2.12 -10.40 -13.08
N THR A 185 1.06 -9.63 -12.85
CA THR A 185 1.14 -8.19 -12.69
C THR A 185 2.10 -7.84 -11.56
N GLU A 186 2.54 -6.59 -11.49
CA GLU A 186 3.52 -6.14 -10.49
C GLU A 186 3.23 -6.68 -9.07
N ASN A 187 1.97 -6.65 -8.62
CA ASN A 187 1.60 -7.21 -7.32
C ASN A 187 1.91 -8.72 -7.21
N HIS A 188 1.62 -9.52 -8.23
CA HIS A 188 1.90 -10.95 -8.26
C HIS A 188 3.41 -11.22 -8.24
N LEU A 189 4.21 -10.43 -8.96
CA LEU A 189 5.67 -10.55 -8.95
C LEU A 189 6.23 -10.21 -7.58
N ASN A 190 5.78 -9.11 -6.97
CA ASN A 190 6.22 -8.72 -5.64
C ASN A 190 5.86 -9.78 -4.59
N MET A 191 4.62 -10.28 -4.61
CA MET A 191 4.15 -11.33 -3.69
C MET A 191 4.80 -12.69 -3.90
N SER A 192 5.38 -12.97 -5.07
CA SER A 192 6.04 -14.25 -5.36
C SER A 192 7.55 -14.16 -5.15
N ARG A 193 8.22 -13.20 -5.80
CA ARG A 193 9.68 -13.10 -5.89
C ARG A 193 10.35 -12.60 -4.61
N GLY A 194 9.74 -11.62 -3.93
CA GLY A 194 10.21 -11.17 -2.62
C GLY A 194 10.24 -12.32 -1.60
N PRO A 195 9.12 -13.04 -1.38
CA PRO A 195 9.11 -14.25 -0.57
C PRO A 195 9.97 -15.38 -1.13
N GLY A 196 10.11 -15.51 -2.45
CA GLY A 196 11.01 -16.45 -3.11
C GLY A 196 12.47 -16.28 -2.66
N TRP A 197 12.94 -15.04 -2.55
CA TRP A 197 14.26 -14.73 -1.99
C TRP A 197 14.41 -15.22 -0.54
N VAL A 198 13.39 -15.00 0.31
CA VAL A 198 13.39 -15.44 1.71
C VAL A 198 13.43 -16.97 1.82
N LEU A 199 12.59 -17.66 1.04
CA LEU A 199 12.53 -19.13 1.03
C LEU A 199 13.84 -19.75 0.53
N ALA A 200 14.45 -19.17 -0.51
CA ALA A 200 15.75 -19.61 -0.99
C ALA A 200 16.87 -19.35 0.02
N SER A 201 16.87 -18.17 0.67
CA SER A 201 17.80 -17.84 1.75
C SER A 201 17.70 -18.82 2.91
N GLU A 202 16.49 -19.23 3.26
CA GLU A 202 16.26 -20.23 4.31
C GLU A 202 16.82 -21.60 3.95
N ALA A 203 16.61 -22.06 2.71
CA ALA A 203 17.17 -23.31 2.23
C ALA A 203 18.71 -23.28 2.27
N VAL A 204 19.34 -22.16 1.88
CA VAL A 204 20.80 -21.97 2.01
C VAL A 204 21.24 -22.04 3.47
N ARG A 205 20.52 -21.37 4.38
CA ARG A 205 20.82 -21.37 5.82
C ARG A 205 20.77 -22.77 6.44
N LEU A 206 19.86 -23.61 5.97
CA LEU A 206 19.73 -25.00 6.38
C LEU A 206 20.71 -25.95 5.68
N GLY A 207 21.50 -25.47 4.72
CA GLY A 207 22.39 -26.31 3.91
C GLY A 207 21.63 -27.29 3.00
N LEU A 208 20.41 -26.91 2.58
CA LEU A 208 19.59 -27.73 1.71
C LEU A 208 19.90 -27.42 0.26
N ASP A 209 20.25 -28.45 -0.49
CA ASP A 209 20.35 -28.41 -1.93
C ASP A 209 19.56 -29.58 -2.51
N PHE A 210 18.58 -29.31 -3.36
CA PHE A 210 17.60 -30.30 -3.81
C PHE A 210 18.03 -30.85 -5.18
N PRO A 211 18.54 -32.09 -5.30
CA PRO A 211 19.16 -32.55 -6.55
C PRO A 211 18.20 -32.69 -7.74
N ALA A 212 16.89 -32.73 -7.47
CA ALA A 212 15.85 -32.75 -8.49
C ALA A 212 15.48 -31.34 -9.01
N ALA A 213 15.96 -30.29 -8.34
CA ALA A 213 15.72 -28.92 -8.76
C ALA A 213 16.59 -28.59 -9.98
N PRO A 214 16.08 -27.78 -10.92
CA PRO A 214 16.90 -27.26 -12.01
C PRO A 214 17.93 -26.22 -11.53
N PHE A 215 17.82 -25.73 -10.29
CA PHE A 215 18.69 -24.73 -9.69
C PHE A 215 18.91 -25.05 -8.21
N THR A 216 20.11 -24.76 -7.72
CA THR A 216 20.43 -24.83 -6.30
C THR A 216 19.70 -23.74 -5.50
N ALA A 217 19.59 -23.93 -4.19
CA ALA A 217 19.02 -22.90 -3.31
C ALA A 217 19.81 -21.57 -3.37
N ALA A 218 21.14 -21.65 -3.49
CA ALA A 218 22.00 -20.48 -3.62
C ALA A 218 21.77 -19.71 -4.92
N GLU A 219 21.69 -20.42 -6.06
CA GLU A 219 21.39 -19.80 -7.36
C GLU A 219 20.02 -19.11 -7.34
N ARG A 220 19.00 -19.72 -6.73
CA ARG A 220 17.67 -19.10 -6.59
C ARG A 220 17.69 -17.87 -5.68
N ARG A 221 18.44 -17.91 -4.59
CA ARG A 221 18.62 -16.75 -3.71
C ARG A 221 19.26 -15.60 -4.47
N ASP A 222 20.38 -15.86 -5.16
CA ASP A 222 21.15 -14.82 -5.84
C ASP A 222 20.36 -14.24 -7.02
N GLN A 223 19.62 -15.07 -7.75
CA GLN A 223 18.68 -14.65 -8.79
C GLN A 223 17.58 -13.72 -8.26
N MET A 224 16.95 -14.06 -7.12
CA MET A 224 15.92 -13.19 -6.55
C MET A 224 16.49 -11.93 -5.91
N ARG A 225 17.73 -11.99 -5.42
CA ARG A 225 18.47 -10.82 -4.96
C ARG A 225 18.70 -9.83 -6.11
N GLU A 226 19.19 -10.32 -7.25
CA GLU A 226 19.36 -9.51 -8.46
C GLU A 226 18.03 -8.88 -8.90
N TRP A 227 16.96 -9.69 -8.90
CA TRP A 227 15.62 -9.18 -9.22
C TRP A 227 15.17 -8.07 -8.24
N ILE A 228 15.36 -8.24 -6.93
CA ILE A 228 15.00 -7.21 -5.94
C ILE A 228 15.73 -5.89 -6.22
N LEU A 229 17.03 -5.94 -6.48
CA LEU A 229 17.84 -4.74 -6.72
C LEU A 229 17.45 -4.05 -8.03
N ASP A 230 17.33 -4.79 -9.14
CA ASP A 230 16.89 -4.21 -10.42
C ASP A 230 15.46 -3.65 -10.34
N TRP A 231 14.52 -4.41 -9.77
CA TRP A 231 13.11 -4.02 -9.72
C TRP A 231 12.89 -2.79 -8.84
N SER A 232 13.55 -2.72 -7.68
CA SER A 232 13.48 -1.56 -6.79
C SER A 232 14.10 -0.31 -7.43
N HIS A 233 15.23 -0.45 -8.13
CA HIS A 233 15.83 0.63 -8.90
C HIS A 233 14.88 1.12 -10.01
N ARG A 234 14.26 0.21 -10.78
CA ARG A 234 13.29 0.57 -11.83
C ARG A 234 12.09 1.35 -11.31
N ILE A 235 11.55 0.99 -10.14
CA ILE A 235 10.46 1.73 -9.51
C ILE A 235 10.81 3.22 -9.35
N TYR A 236 12.07 3.54 -9.01
CA TYR A 236 12.54 4.91 -8.88
C TYR A 236 12.76 5.63 -10.21
N GLN A 237 13.03 4.88 -11.28
CA GLN A 237 13.24 5.44 -12.62
C GLN A 237 11.92 5.71 -13.35
N VAL A 238 10.93 4.83 -13.21
CA VAL A 238 9.73 4.87 -14.04
C VAL A 238 8.40 4.86 -13.28
N GLY A 239 8.39 4.58 -11.98
CA GLY A 239 7.19 4.49 -11.14
C GLY A 239 6.65 3.06 -10.95
N ILE A 240 5.36 2.93 -10.62
CA ILE A 240 4.67 1.64 -10.39
C ILE A 240 3.51 1.43 -11.36
N GLY A 241 3.42 0.23 -11.94
CA GLY A 241 2.43 -0.18 -12.91
C GLY A 241 1.06 -0.53 -12.34
N GLU A 242 0.95 -0.88 -11.04
CA GLU A 242 -0.37 -0.96 -10.35
C GLU A 242 -1.01 0.41 -10.10
N TRP A 243 -0.30 1.50 -10.39
CA TRP A 243 -0.69 2.85 -10.05
C TRP A 243 -1.06 2.92 -8.56
N ASP A 244 -2.01 3.78 -8.20
CA ASP A 244 -2.50 3.89 -6.82
C ASP A 244 -3.74 3.02 -6.64
N SER A 245 -3.58 1.70 -6.86
CA SER A 245 -4.69 0.76 -6.82
C SER A 245 -5.33 0.64 -5.44
N GLY A 246 -6.65 0.83 -5.36
CA GLY A 246 -7.40 0.61 -4.12
C GLY A 246 -7.33 -0.82 -3.60
N ILE A 247 -7.05 -1.80 -4.47
CA ILE A 247 -7.04 -3.22 -4.06
C ILE A 247 -5.63 -3.77 -4.02
N TYR A 248 -4.81 -3.47 -5.03
CA TYR A 248 -3.54 -4.18 -5.22
C TYR A 248 -2.30 -3.44 -4.73
N HIS A 249 -2.43 -2.18 -4.30
CA HIS A 249 -1.29 -1.47 -3.74
C HIS A 249 -0.78 -2.16 -2.46
N MET A 250 -1.69 -2.58 -1.56
CA MET A 250 -1.32 -3.41 -0.40
C MET A 250 -0.78 -4.79 -0.83
N ALA A 251 -1.35 -5.42 -1.85
CA ALA A 251 -0.85 -6.70 -2.37
C ALA A 251 0.60 -6.58 -2.88
N SER A 252 0.92 -5.52 -3.62
CA SER A 252 2.29 -5.21 -4.05
C SER A 252 3.26 -5.08 -2.88
N LEU A 253 2.81 -4.59 -1.73
CA LEU A 253 3.66 -4.31 -0.57
C LEU A 253 3.95 -5.51 0.33
N GLN A 254 3.12 -6.56 0.32
CA GLN A 254 3.31 -7.73 1.18
C GLN A 254 4.69 -8.37 0.99
N GLY A 255 5.12 -8.53 -0.26
CA GLY A 255 6.45 -9.05 -0.58
C GLY A 255 7.57 -8.16 -0.03
N TRP A 256 7.42 -6.83 -0.13
CA TRP A 256 8.41 -5.86 0.33
C TRP A 256 8.54 -5.79 1.85
N PHE A 257 7.44 -5.89 2.60
CA PHE A 257 7.52 -6.03 4.06
C PHE A 257 8.31 -7.27 4.47
N VAL A 258 8.05 -8.39 3.80
CA VAL A 258 8.77 -9.65 4.06
C VAL A 258 10.25 -9.51 3.73
N VAL A 259 10.61 -8.96 2.58
CA VAL A 259 12.02 -8.72 2.21
C VAL A 259 12.70 -7.78 3.22
N TYR A 260 12.03 -6.70 3.62
CA TYR A 260 12.57 -5.73 4.57
C TYR A 260 12.88 -6.35 5.93
N GLU A 261 11.95 -7.12 6.52
CA GLU A 261 12.20 -7.77 7.82
C GLU A 261 13.34 -8.79 7.75
N TYR A 262 13.38 -9.59 6.68
CA TYR A 262 14.26 -10.76 6.56
C TYR A 262 15.67 -10.45 6.11
N SER A 263 15.87 -9.31 5.46
CA SER A 263 17.20 -8.78 5.11
C SER A 263 17.95 -8.19 6.30
N GLY A 264 17.29 -8.05 7.45
CA GLY A 264 17.93 -7.57 8.67
C GLY A 264 19.02 -8.50 9.23
N PRO A 265 19.81 -7.99 10.19
CA PRO A 265 20.95 -8.70 10.78
C PRO A 265 20.56 -9.95 11.57
N ASN A 266 19.28 -10.09 11.90
CA ASN A 266 18.76 -11.24 12.62
C ASN A 266 18.49 -12.47 11.73
N TYR A 267 18.64 -12.35 10.40
CA TYR A 267 18.29 -13.42 9.47
C TYR A 267 19.25 -13.58 8.29
N ALA A 268 19.08 -12.81 7.20
CA ALA A 268 19.92 -12.94 6.01
C ALA A 268 21.15 -12.02 6.05
N ASP A 269 21.09 -10.93 6.83
CA ASP A 269 22.15 -9.93 6.96
C ASP A 269 22.60 -9.37 5.58
N ASP A 270 21.62 -8.97 4.76
CA ASP A 270 21.85 -8.39 3.44
C ASP A 270 21.39 -6.92 3.43
N PRO A 271 22.24 -5.97 3.89
CA PRO A 271 21.87 -4.58 4.04
C PRO A 271 21.46 -3.93 2.72
N GLU A 272 22.03 -4.37 1.58
CA GLU A 272 21.67 -3.84 0.26
C GLU A 272 20.22 -4.19 -0.11
N VAL A 273 19.81 -5.44 0.14
CA VAL A 273 18.42 -5.88 -0.07
C VAL A 273 17.48 -5.17 0.90
N ARG A 274 17.91 -4.94 2.14
CA ARG A 274 17.12 -4.20 3.14
C ARG A 274 16.86 -2.77 2.72
N ASP A 275 17.92 -2.09 2.26
CA ASP A 275 17.86 -0.69 1.83
C ASP A 275 17.06 -0.55 0.54
N ALA A 276 17.19 -1.48 -0.41
CA ALA A 276 16.33 -1.57 -1.59
C ALA A 276 14.84 -1.72 -1.22
N ALA A 277 14.52 -2.65 -0.30
CA ALA A 277 13.15 -2.84 0.16
C ALA A 277 12.61 -1.61 0.91
N ARG A 278 13.44 -0.95 1.73
CA ARG A 278 13.09 0.31 2.40
C ARG A 278 12.79 1.41 1.38
N ALA A 279 13.63 1.57 0.36
CA ALA A 279 13.44 2.57 -0.67
C ALA A 279 12.10 2.35 -1.40
N VAL A 280 11.76 1.10 -1.73
CA VAL A 280 10.46 0.77 -2.33
C VAL A 280 9.30 1.09 -1.37
N LEU A 281 9.41 0.73 -0.10
CA LEU A 281 8.40 1.04 0.91
C LEU A 281 8.20 2.56 1.08
N ASP A 282 9.28 3.35 1.07
CA ASP A 282 9.23 4.83 1.09
C ASP A 282 8.53 5.36 -0.16
N PHE A 283 8.81 4.81 -1.35
CA PHE A 283 8.16 5.17 -2.60
C PHE A 283 6.64 4.95 -2.53
N TYR A 284 6.19 3.74 -2.14
CA TYR A 284 4.75 3.43 -2.09
C TYR A 284 4.06 4.26 -1.01
N ALA A 285 4.71 4.48 0.14
CA ALA A 285 4.18 5.36 1.17
C ALA A 285 4.02 6.80 0.65
N ALA A 286 4.97 7.34 -0.12
CA ALA A 286 4.86 8.66 -0.74
C ALA A 286 3.74 8.74 -1.79
N ALA A 287 3.62 7.71 -2.63
CA ALA A 287 2.57 7.60 -3.63
C ALA A 287 1.17 7.59 -3.00
N LEU A 288 1.01 6.79 -1.92
CA LEU A 288 -0.24 6.71 -1.17
C LEU A 288 -0.54 8.01 -0.42
N ALA A 289 0.47 8.61 0.22
CA ALA A 289 0.36 9.88 0.94
C ALA A 289 -0.14 11.01 0.03
N LEU A 290 0.38 11.10 -1.20
CA LEU A 290 -0.05 12.11 -2.17
C LEU A 290 -1.57 12.09 -2.43
N LYS A 291 -2.21 10.93 -2.33
CA LYS A 291 -3.62 10.77 -2.70
C LYS A 291 -4.52 10.55 -1.50
N TYR A 292 -3.94 10.43 -0.32
CA TYR A 292 -4.65 10.22 0.93
C TYR A 292 -5.56 11.40 1.28
N SER A 293 -6.77 11.09 1.71
CA SER A 293 -7.74 12.06 2.22
C SER A 293 -8.55 11.41 3.33
N GLN A 294 -8.71 12.15 4.43
CA GLN A 294 -9.60 11.85 5.55
C GLN A 294 -9.56 10.37 5.98
N GLY A 295 -8.44 9.94 6.57
CA GLY A 295 -8.38 8.62 7.21
C GLY A 295 -8.08 7.46 6.26
N HIS A 296 -8.59 7.48 5.03
CA HIS A 296 -8.79 6.23 4.28
C HIS A 296 -8.74 6.34 2.75
N ALA A 297 -9.16 7.46 2.17
CA ALA A 297 -9.57 7.49 0.77
C ALA A 297 -8.44 7.95 -0.16
N MET A 298 -8.31 7.28 -1.32
CA MET A 298 -7.42 7.72 -2.38
C MET A 298 -8.18 8.58 -3.39
N GLY A 299 -7.77 9.85 -3.52
CA GLY A 299 -8.24 10.77 -4.55
C GLY A 299 -7.61 10.45 -5.89
N GLY A 300 -8.04 11.12 -6.96
CA GLY A 300 -7.43 10.97 -8.28
C GLY A 300 -7.76 9.70 -9.06
N ALA A 301 -6.96 9.43 -10.09
CA ALA A 301 -7.15 8.28 -10.96
C ALA A 301 -6.66 6.99 -10.29
N GLU A 302 -7.26 5.85 -10.59
CA GLU A 302 -6.87 4.58 -9.99
C GLU A 302 -6.95 3.43 -11.00
N LEU A 303 -6.05 2.46 -10.83
CA LEU A 303 -6.11 1.18 -11.53
C LEU A 303 -6.67 0.12 -10.58
N ARG A 304 -7.60 -0.70 -11.04
CA ARG A 304 -8.26 -1.76 -10.24
C ARG A 304 -9.16 -1.29 -9.08
N SER A 305 -9.81 -0.13 -9.20
CA SER A 305 -10.73 0.39 -8.19
C SER A 305 -12.22 0.37 -8.58
N GLY A 306 -12.58 -0.02 -9.80
CA GLY A 306 -13.96 0.15 -10.29
C GLY A 306 -15.09 -0.51 -9.48
N ARG A 307 -14.83 -1.57 -8.69
CA ARG A 307 -15.84 -2.18 -7.79
C ARG A 307 -15.77 -1.73 -6.34
N THR A 308 -14.62 -1.23 -5.91
CA THR A 308 -14.35 -0.78 -4.53
C THR A 308 -14.41 0.74 -4.39
N PHE A 309 -14.59 1.44 -5.51
CA PHE A 309 -14.66 2.88 -5.67
C PHE A 309 -15.54 3.58 -4.62
N SER A 310 -16.71 3.02 -4.30
CA SER A 310 -17.67 3.63 -3.37
C SER A 310 -17.55 3.15 -1.93
N ARG A 311 -16.86 2.03 -1.67
CA ARG A 311 -16.86 1.41 -0.35
C ARG A 311 -15.70 1.87 0.52
N MET A 312 -14.61 2.32 -0.11
CA MET A 312 -13.39 2.85 0.54
C MET A 312 -12.83 1.96 1.68
N ASP A 313 -13.30 0.71 1.79
CA ASP A 313 -12.98 -0.29 2.81
C ASP A 313 -12.03 -1.36 2.25
N ASN A 314 -11.09 -0.96 1.40
CA ASN A 314 -10.20 -1.88 0.69
C ASN A 314 -8.83 -1.98 1.36
N GLY A 315 -8.03 -3.00 1.01
CA GLY A 315 -6.73 -3.28 1.65
C GLY A 315 -5.79 -2.06 1.66
N THR A 316 -5.80 -1.26 0.59
CA THR A 316 -5.00 -0.03 0.51
C THR A 316 -5.50 1.05 1.47
N ALA A 317 -6.81 1.21 1.66
CA ALA A 317 -7.38 2.15 2.65
C ALA A 317 -7.03 1.76 4.09
N TYR A 318 -7.04 0.46 4.41
CA TYR A 318 -6.59 -0.02 5.73
C TYR A 318 -5.09 0.22 5.94
N LEU A 319 -4.26 -0.01 4.91
CA LEU A 319 -2.85 0.33 4.98
C LEU A 319 -2.63 1.83 5.21
N ALA A 320 -3.35 2.68 4.46
CA ALA A 320 -3.26 4.12 4.60
C ALA A 320 -3.66 4.57 6.01
N TYR A 321 -4.70 3.95 6.58
CA TYR A 321 -5.09 4.17 7.98
C TYR A 321 -3.98 3.76 8.95
N LEU A 322 -3.36 2.59 8.79
CA LEU A 322 -2.27 2.12 9.67
C LEU A 322 -1.03 3.04 9.60
N TRP A 323 -0.75 3.62 8.43
CA TRP A 323 0.42 4.46 8.20
C TRP A 323 0.21 5.93 8.55
N PHE A 324 -0.96 6.48 8.25
CA PHE A 324 -1.20 7.94 8.28
C PHE A 324 -2.32 8.35 9.23
N GLY A 325 -3.20 7.40 9.57
CA GLY A 325 -4.35 7.62 10.44
C GLY A 325 -3.95 8.26 11.75
N GLU A 326 -4.77 9.19 12.21
CA GLU A 326 -4.66 9.70 13.56
C GLU A 326 -5.22 8.65 14.51
N THR A 327 -4.52 8.38 15.61
CA THR A 327 -4.72 7.21 16.49
C THR A 327 -6.10 7.14 17.17
N THR A 328 -6.98 8.11 16.92
CA THR A 328 -8.33 8.21 17.50
C THR A 328 -9.45 7.85 16.54
N ALA A 329 -9.21 7.84 15.22
CA ALA A 329 -10.23 7.42 14.26
C ALA A 329 -10.34 5.88 14.26
N PRO A 330 -11.54 5.28 14.21
CA PRO A 330 -11.68 3.84 14.05
C PRO A 330 -11.12 3.39 12.67
N PRO A 331 -10.70 2.12 12.53
CA PRO A 331 -10.33 1.58 11.23
C PRO A 331 -11.52 1.63 10.25
N PRO A 332 -11.27 1.63 8.93
CA PRO A 332 -12.30 1.80 7.92
C PRO A 332 -13.35 0.67 7.95
N GLY A 333 -14.47 0.91 8.63
CA GLY A 333 -15.51 -0.11 8.81
C GLY A 333 -15.06 -1.29 9.70
N SER A 334 -15.82 -2.38 9.68
CA SER A 334 -15.40 -3.62 10.34
C SER A 334 -14.36 -4.32 9.47
N TRP A 335 -13.21 -4.65 10.05
CA TRP A 335 -12.22 -5.57 9.47
C TRP A 335 -12.88 -6.81 8.85
N ARG A 336 -12.81 -6.98 7.52
CA ARG A 336 -13.44 -8.12 6.82
C ARG A 336 -12.47 -8.82 5.88
N GLY A 337 -12.57 -10.15 5.85
CA GLY A 337 -11.95 -10.98 4.81
C GLY A 337 -10.44 -10.77 4.64
N ASN A 338 -10.03 -10.51 3.40
CA ASN A 338 -8.63 -10.39 3.01
C ASN A 338 -7.94 -9.13 3.57
N GLN A 339 -8.68 -8.06 3.86
CA GLN A 339 -8.10 -6.80 4.34
C GLN A 339 -7.25 -6.98 5.61
N VAL A 340 -7.72 -7.83 6.54
CA VAL A 340 -6.98 -8.20 7.76
C VAL A 340 -5.70 -8.94 7.43
N SER A 341 -5.80 -9.98 6.59
CA SER A 341 -4.66 -10.82 6.24
C SER A 341 -3.59 -10.06 5.47
N GLU A 342 -3.96 -9.02 4.74
CA GLU A 342 -3.02 -8.17 4.01
C GLU A 342 -2.41 -7.11 4.94
N SER A 343 -3.22 -6.42 5.74
CA SER A 343 -2.75 -5.34 6.61
C SER A 343 -1.82 -5.82 7.73
N VAL A 344 -1.89 -7.11 8.08
CA VAL A 344 -1.06 -7.67 9.14
C VAL A 344 0.44 -7.56 8.84
N PHE A 345 0.85 -7.60 7.56
CA PHE A 345 2.25 -7.43 7.17
C PHE A 345 2.78 -6.05 7.58
N ALA A 346 2.00 -5.00 7.33
CA ALA A 346 2.36 -3.64 7.75
C ALA A 346 2.36 -3.50 9.27
N ALA A 347 1.37 -4.09 9.95
CA ALA A 347 1.24 -4.01 11.41
C ALA A 347 2.42 -4.66 12.14
N VAL A 348 2.92 -5.78 11.63
CA VAL A 348 3.99 -6.56 12.27
C VAL A 348 5.39 -6.27 11.74
N SER A 349 5.49 -5.55 10.62
CA SER A 349 6.77 -5.02 10.13
C SER A 349 7.31 -3.96 11.08
N SER A 350 8.63 -3.87 11.17
CA SER A 350 9.39 -2.78 11.81
C SER A 350 9.46 -1.52 10.93
N TYR A 351 9.11 -1.60 9.65
CA TYR A 351 9.06 -0.42 8.77
C TYR A 351 7.95 0.54 9.20
N ARG A 352 8.27 1.83 9.27
CA ARG A 352 7.30 2.92 9.42
C ARG A 352 7.62 4.01 8.38
N PRO A 353 6.60 4.61 7.73
CA PRO A 353 6.83 5.72 6.84
C PRO A 353 7.58 6.86 7.54
N PRO A 354 8.55 7.50 6.87
CA PRO A 354 9.19 8.71 7.38
C PRO A 354 8.16 9.81 7.76
N PRO A 355 8.41 10.60 8.81
CA PRO A 355 7.52 11.67 9.24
C PRO A 355 7.12 12.65 8.12
N GLU A 356 8.03 12.89 7.17
CA GLU A 356 7.80 13.77 6.03
C GLU A 356 6.70 13.24 5.10
N ILE A 357 6.61 11.91 4.95
CA ILE A 357 5.55 11.23 4.20
C ILE A 357 4.21 11.34 4.93
N ILE A 358 4.20 11.11 6.25
CA ILE A 358 2.99 11.25 7.07
C ILE A 358 2.46 12.69 6.98
N ARG A 359 3.37 13.67 6.97
CA ARG A 359 3.03 15.08 6.83
C ARG A 359 2.41 15.40 5.47
N LEU A 360 2.96 14.85 4.39
CA LEU A 360 2.37 14.92 3.05
C LEU A 360 0.95 14.33 3.04
N ALA A 361 0.76 13.15 3.63
CA ALA A 361 -0.55 12.50 3.72
C ALA A 361 -1.57 13.38 4.45
N ARG A 362 -1.16 13.99 5.57
CA ARG A 362 -2.01 14.90 6.35
C ARG A 362 -2.17 16.28 5.74
N ARG A 363 -1.61 16.52 4.55
CA ARG A 363 -1.64 17.80 3.83
C ARG A 363 -1.11 18.96 4.69
N HIS A 364 -0.16 18.67 5.57
CA HIS A 364 0.55 19.65 6.40
C HIS A 364 1.69 20.30 5.57
N GLY A 365 1.31 21.03 4.54
CA GLY A 365 2.23 21.61 3.56
C GLY A 365 1.67 22.86 2.90
N THR A 366 2.16 23.18 1.71
CA THR A 366 1.65 24.34 0.95
C THR A 366 0.32 23.96 0.30
N LEU A 367 -0.77 24.63 0.68
CA LEU A 367 -2.06 24.50 0.00
C LEU A 367 -2.50 25.87 -0.56
N PRO A 368 -3.10 25.91 -1.76
CA PRO A 368 -3.32 24.77 -2.66
C PRO A 368 -2.04 24.31 -3.36
N ALA A 369 -1.95 23.02 -3.71
CA ALA A 369 -0.80 22.44 -4.40
C ALA A 369 -1.22 21.55 -5.57
N THR A 370 -0.41 21.54 -6.63
CA THR A 370 -0.59 20.66 -7.79
C THR A 370 0.64 19.80 -7.98
N TYR A 371 0.40 18.54 -8.29
CA TYR A 371 1.37 17.51 -8.54
C TYR A 371 1.10 16.91 -9.92
N HIS A 372 2.19 16.55 -10.58
CA HIS A 372 2.20 15.83 -11.85
C HIS A 372 2.95 14.53 -11.65
N ASN A 373 2.45 13.45 -12.23
CA ASN A 373 3.10 12.16 -12.11
C ASN A 373 2.88 11.31 -13.36
N THR A 374 3.86 10.46 -13.66
CA THR A 374 3.77 9.49 -14.74
C THR A 374 3.66 8.10 -14.16
N LYS A 375 2.92 7.21 -14.83
CA LYS A 375 2.81 5.80 -14.45
C LYS A 375 3.26 4.91 -15.61
N PRO A 376 4.10 3.90 -15.35
CA PRO A 376 4.56 2.97 -16.36
C PRO A 376 3.52 1.87 -16.63
N ASP A 377 3.86 0.94 -17.51
CA ASP A 377 3.19 -0.36 -17.57
C ASP A 377 3.60 -1.26 -16.39
N TYR A 378 2.92 -2.41 -16.25
CA TYR A 378 3.18 -3.40 -15.21
C TYR A 378 4.57 -4.02 -15.20
N LEU A 379 5.28 -3.91 -16.33
CA LEU A 379 6.62 -4.48 -16.49
C LEU A 379 7.72 -3.44 -16.27
N LEU A 380 7.33 -2.21 -15.90
CA LEU A 380 8.24 -1.09 -15.62
C LEU A 380 9.20 -0.84 -16.80
N ARG A 381 8.73 -1.00 -18.05
CA ARG A 381 9.57 -0.86 -19.25
C ARG A 381 9.87 0.59 -19.59
N ALA A 382 8.87 1.45 -19.47
CA ALA A 382 8.96 2.86 -19.78
C ALA A 382 7.95 3.66 -18.94
N PRO A 383 8.27 4.92 -18.58
CA PRO A 383 7.30 5.81 -17.95
C PRO A 383 6.23 6.25 -18.96
N GLY A 384 5.15 6.85 -18.44
CA GLY A 384 4.23 7.63 -19.28
C GLY A 384 3.15 6.85 -20.03
N GLN A 385 2.86 5.60 -19.67
CA GLN A 385 1.64 4.93 -20.14
C GLN A 385 0.38 5.70 -19.70
N ALA A 386 0.45 6.25 -18.49
CA ALA A 386 -0.49 7.24 -17.98
C ALA A 386 0.26 8.45 -17.45
N VAL A 387 -0.34 9.63 -17.62
CA VAL A 387 0.10 10.85 -16.95
C VAL A 387 -1.05 11.38 -16.12
N GLU A 388 -0.77 11.75 -14.89
CA GLU A 388 -1.77 12.15 -13.90
C GLU A 388 -1.46 13.54 -13.37
N VAL A 389 -2.53 14.28 -13.09
CA VAL A 389 -2.49 15.53 -12.34
C VAL A 389 -3.28 15.31 -11.07
N VAL A 390 -2.69 15.66 -9.92
CA VAL A 390 -3.35 15.67 -8.62
C VAL A 390 -3.28 17.09 -8.05
N HIS A 391 -4.39 17.58 -7.52
CA HIS A 391 -4.49 18.90 -6.94
C HIS A 391 -5.12 18.82 -5.56
N HIS A 392 -4.40 19.35 -4.56
CA HIS A 392 -4.89 19.51 -3.19
C HIS A 392 -5.41 20.93 -3.03
N GLY A 393 -6.71 21.04 -2.80
CA GLY A 393 -7.32 22.25 -2.26
C GLY A 393 -7.41 22.19 -0.73
N PRO A 394 -7.89 23.25 -0.08
CA PRO A 394 -8.01 23.30 1.38
C PRO A 394 -8.92 22.22 1.99
N SER A 395 -9.99 21.84 1.26
CA SER A 395 -11.01 20.90 1.74
C SER A 395 -11.23 19.73 0.77
N TYR A 396 -10.34 19.52 -0.20
CA TYR A 396 -10.54 18.52 -1.24
C TYR A 396 -9.24 18.06 -1.92
N THR A 397 -9.32 16.90 -2.59
CA THR A 397 -8.28 16.35 -3.47
C THR A 397 -8.90 15.97 -4.81
N LEU A 398 -8.50 16.64 -5.89
CA LEU A 398 -8.92 16.35 -7.26
C LEU A 398 -7.77 15.70 -8.03
N GLY A 399 -8.00 14.57 -8.70
CA GLY A 399 -7.03 14.09 -9.67
C GLY A 399 -7.65 13.39 -10.86
N SER A 400 -6.90 13.36 -11.96
CA SER A 400 -7.29 12.70 -13.20
C SER A 400 -6.08 12.25 -13.99
N ALA A 401 -6.26 11.19 -14.77
CA ALA A 401 -5.25 10.65 -15.65
C ALA A 401 -5.62 10.83 -17.12
N ASN A 402 -4.64 11.26 -17.90
CA ASN A 402 -4.65 11.22 -19.35
C ASN A 402 -3.95 9.92 -19.79
N LEU A 403 -4.72 9.05 -20.43
CA LEU A 403 -4.36 7.65 -20.65
C LEU A 403 -4.18 7.34 -22.13
N ASN A 404 -3.04 6.76 -22.48
CA ASN A 404 -2.86 6.14 -23.80
C ASN A 404 -3.43 4.71 -23.86
N ILE A 405 -4.60 4.51 -23.23
CA ILE A 405 -5.23 3.21 -23.05
C ILE A 405 -6.53 3.15 -23.85
N GLY A 406 -6.64 2.11 -24.68
CA GLY A 406 -7.75 1.87 -25.59
C GLY A 406 -9.09 1.77 -24.89
N GLY A 407 -9.11 1.07 -23.76
CA GLY A 407 -10.33 0.89 -22.97
C GLY A 407 -11.22 -0.21 -23.50
N PHE A 408 -10.71 -1.19 -24.24
CA PHE A 408 -11.48 -2.32 -24.77
C PHE A 408 -11.21 -3.64 -24.03
N GLY A 409 -10.28 -3.65 -23.07
CA GLY A 409 -9.90 -4.85 -22.31
C GLY A 409 -10.72 -5.04 -21.03
N SER A 410 -10.57 -6.21 -20.39
CA SER A 410 -11.18 -6.48 -19.07
C SER A 410 -10.74 -5.51 -17.96
N SER A 411 -9.61 -4.84 -18.16
CA SER A 411 -9.05 -3.78 -17.35
C SER A 411 -9.84 -2.50 -17.30
N THR A 412 -10.64 -2.26 -18.32
CA THR A 412 -11.40 -1.04 -18.47
C THR A 412 -12.33 -0.80 -17.29
N TRP A 413 -12.98 -1.87 -16.80
CA TRP A 413 -13.85 -1.87 -15.62
C TRP A 413 -13.16 -1.51 -14.32
N GLN A 414 -11.84 -1.47 -14.35
CA GLN A 414 -10.99 -1.34 -13.20
C GLN A 414 -10.31 0.02 -13.17
N ILE A 415 -10.32 0.75 -14.28
CA ILE A 415 -9.69 2.08 -14.39
C ILE A 415 -10.71 3.16 -14.03
N VAL A 416 -10.41 3.88 -12.96
CA VAL A 416 -11.07 5.13 -12.57
C VAL A 416 -10.23 6.27 -13.13
N ASN A 417 -10.76 7.02 -14.09
CA ASN A 417 -9.96 8.04 -14.82
C ASN A 417 -9.75 9.31 -14.01
N TRP A 418 -10.69 9.63 -13.13
CA TRP A 418 -10.60 10.78 -12.25
C TRP A 418 -11.49 10.59 -11.03
N LYS A 419 -11.14 11.29 -9.96
CA LYS A 419 -11.92 11.36 -8.73
C LYS A 419 -11.62 12.67 -8.01
N LEU A 420 -12.67 13.25 -7.44
CA LEU A 420 -12.58 14.29 -6.44
C LEU A 420 -13.06 13.73 -5.10
N LEU A 421 -12.24 13.90 -4.08
CA LEU A 421 -12.59 13.65 -2.69
C LEU A 421 -12.76 15.00 -1.99
N ALA A 422 -13.91 15.21 -1.37
CA ALA A 422 -14.23 16.39 -0.58
C ALA A 422 -14.30 15.99 0.90
N ASP A 423 -13.67 16.78 1.76
CA ASP A 423 -13.68 16.51 3.20
C ASP A 423 -15.12 16.55 3.75
N HIS A 424 -15.42 15.61 4.65
CA HIS A 424 -16.71 15.43 5.28
C HIS A 424 -16.52 15.40 6.80
N PRO A 425 -16.53 16.55 7.49
CA PRO A 425 -16.16 16.64 8.91
C PRO A 425 -17.07 15.86 9.87
N GLU A 426 -18.25 15.46 9.42
CA GLU A 426 -19.24 14.71 10.20
C GLU A 426 -19.23 13.20 9.92
N SER A 427 -18.30 12.73 9.09
CA SER A 427 -18.17 11.34 8.66
C SER A 427 -16.72 10.89 8.77
N ASP A 428 -16.47 9.59 8.81
CA ASP A 428 -15.11 9.06 8.63
C ASP A 428 -14.73 8.99 7.13
N TRP A 429 -15.70 9.21 6.24
CA TRP A 429 -15.55 9.06 4.79
C TRP A 429 -15.73 10.38 4.04
N PRO A 430 -14.80 10.75 3.14
CA PRO A 430 -14.98 11.94 2.32
C PRO A 430 -16.15 11.78 1.32
N GLY A 431 -16.70 12.91 0.90
CA GLY A 431 -17.63 12.97 -0.22
C GLY A 431 -16.91 12.63 -1.52
N VAL A 432 -17.45 11.69 -2.28
CA VAL A 432 -16.83 11.22 -3.54
C VAL A 432 -17.58 11.76 -4.75
N PHE A 433 -16.85 12.41 -5.66
CA PHE A 433 -17.33 12.82 -6.98
C PHE A 433 -16.50 12.13 -8.05
N HIS A 434 -17.16 11.70 -9.13
CA HIS A 434 -16.52 11.03 -10.26
C HIS A 434 -17.43 11.05 -11.49
N GLY A 435 -16.91 10.61 -12.62
CA GLY A 435 -17.69 10.55 -13.84
C GLY A 435 -16.94 9.88 -14.98
N ASN A 436 -17.71 9.44 -15.97
CA ASN A 436 -17.18 9.04 -17.27
C ASN A 436 -18.30 8.96 -18.31
N GLY A 437 -18.01 8.39 -19.47
CA GLY A 437 -18.95 8.09 -20.53
C GLY A 437 -19.71 6.78 -20.28
N GLY A 438 -20.84 6.65 -20.97
CA GLY A 438 -21.72 5.50 -20.86
C GLY A 438 -21.51 4.43 -21.94
N PHE A 439 -20.35 4.33 -22.58
CA PHE A 439 -20.09 3.28 -23.59
C PHE A 439 -20.40 1.87 -23.07
N TYR A 440 -20.10 1.67 -21.80
CA TYR A 440 -20.35 0.43 -21.08
C TYR A 440 -21.66 0.42 -20.26
N GLY A 441 -22.46 1.46 -20.40
CA GLY A 441 -23.72 1.65 -19.68
C GLY A 441 -23.60 2.57 -18.45
N PRO A 442 -24.73 3.12 -17.99
CA PRO A 442 -24.78 4.13 -16.93
C PRO A 442 -24.43 3.58 -15.53
N ALA A 443 -24.46 2.26 -15.33
CA ALA A 443 -24.05 1.67 -14.04
C ALA A 443 -22.52 1.72 -13.82
N LEU A 444 -21.75 2.01 -14.87
CA LEU A 444 -20.29 1.84 -14.91
C LEU A 444 -19.58 3.17 -15.21
N MET A 445 -20.16 4.27 -14.72
CA MET A 445 -19.68 5.66 -14.81
C MET A 445 -18.30 5.93 -14.19
N ASN A 446 -17.63 4.90 -13.69
CA ASN A 446 -16.30 4.95 -13.08
C ASN A 446 -15.27 4.07 -13.81
N SER A 447 -15.65 3.45 -14.93
CA SER A 447 -14.78 2.61 -15.77
C SER A 447 -14.21 3.41 -16.93
N ARG A 448 -13.08 3.02 -17.52
CA ARG A 448 -12.53 3.66 -18.73
C ARG A 448 -13.54 3.59 -19.88
N ASP A 449 -13.78 4.72 -20.52
CA ASP A 449 -14.56 4.79 -21.75
C ASP A 449 -13.58 5.04 -22.92
N PRO A 450 -13.62 4.23 -24.00
CA PRO A 450 -12.70 4.37 -25.14
C PRO A 450 -12.76 5.73 -25.84
N PHE A 451 -13.86 6.47 -25.66
CA PHE A 451 -14.16 7.73 -26.32
C PHE A 451 -14.01 8.92 -25.38
N ALA A 452 -13.53 8.70 -24.15
CA ALA A 452 -13.24 9.74 -23.18
C ALA A 452 -11.79 10.23 -23.28
N GLN A 453 -11.60 11.51 -23.01
CA GLN A 453 -10.32 12.17 -22.87
C GLN A 453 -10.41 13.17 -21.72
N PHE A 454 -9.35 13.28 -20.93
CA PHE A 454 -9.34 14.12 -19.73
C PHE A 454 -8.18 15.09 -19.79
N VAL A 455 -8.45 16.35 -19.47
CA VAL A 455 -7.43 17.37 -19.19
C VAL A 455 -7.71 17.93 -17.82
N GLN A 456 -6.68 17.99 -16.97
CA GLN A 456 -6.76 18.70 -15.71
C GLN A 456 -5.65 19.73 -15.63
N HIS A 457 -6.02 20.90 -15.11
CA HIS A 457 -5.09 21.96 -14.73
C HIS A 457 -5.51 22.47 -13.34
N ARG A 458 -4.68 22.20 -12.33
CA ARG A 458 -4.98 22.51 -10.92
C ARG A 458 -6.37 21.98 -10.51
N ASN A 459 -7.26 22.85 -10.07
CA ASN A 459 -8.62 22.62 -9.61
C ASN A 459 -9.66 22.49 -10.74
N ILE A 460 -9.22 22.43 -12.00
CA ILE A 460 -10.11 22.39 -13.18
C ILE A 460 -9.96 21.05 -13.89
N LEU A 461 -11.10 20.43 -14.19
CA LEU A 461 -11.19 19.20 -14.97
C LEU A 461 -12.05 19.41 -16.21
N LEU A 462 -11.51 19.03 -17.36
CA LEU A 462 -12.19 18.95 -18.64
C LEU A 462 -12.41 17.48 -18.98
N GLN A 463 -13.66 17.05 -18.90
CA GLN A 463 -14.09 15.71 -19.32
C GLN A 463 -14.62 15.82 -20.75
N LEU A 464 -13.87 15.30 -21.71
CA LEU A 464 -14.15 15.40 -23.14
C LEU A 464 -14.57 14.03 -23.69
N HIS A 465 -15.70 13.97 -24.37
CA HIS A 465 -16.19 12.75 -25.01
C HIS A 465 -16.57 12.98 -26.46
N ARG A 466 -16.22 12.04 -27.33
CA ARG A 466 -16.64 12.03 -28.74
C ARG A 466 -16.69 10.62 -29.27
N VAL A 467 -17.89 10.16 -29.65
CA VAL A 467 -18.07 8.87 -30.32
C VAL A 467 -17.98 9.07 -31.83
N PRO A 468 -16.98 8.51 -32.53
CA PRO A 468 -16.88 8.64 -33.98
C PRO A 468 -18.07 7.98 -34.69
N SER A 469 -18.51 8.53 -35.82
CA SER A 469 -19.54 7.87 -36.66
C SER A 469 -19.06 6.51 -37.16
N ALA A 470 -17.76 6.39 -37.46
CA ALA A 470 -17.09 5.15 -37.84
C ALA A 470 -16.83 4.19 -36.66
N ALA A 471 -17.35 4.46 -35.44
CA ALA A 471 -17.08 3.61 -34.28
C ALA A 471 -17.41 2.13 -34.52
N GLN A 472 -18.49 1.84 -35.24
CA GLN A 472 -18.86 0.45 -35.57
C GLN A 472 -17.83 -0.25 -36.48
N ASP A 473 -17.21 0.52 -37.38
CA ASP A 473 -16.32 -0.01 -38.40
C ASP A 473 -15.02 -0.56 -37.79
N PHE A 474 -14.55 0.04 -36.68
CA PHE A 474 -13.33 -0.42 -36.01
C PHE A 474 -13.55 -1.31 -34.78
N LEU A 475 -14.77 -1.40 -34.21
CA LEU A 475 -15.02 -2.32 -33.08
C LEU A 475 -14.86 -3.80 -33.47
N SER A 476 -15.29 -4.19 -34.68
CA SER A 476 -15.14 -5.59 -35.14
C SER A 476 -13.69 -5.99 -35.38
N PRO A 477 -12.85 -5.18 -36.08
CA PRO A 477 -11.40 -5.41 -36.15
C PRO A 477 -10.72 -5.51 -34.78
N ILE A 478 -11.08 -4.67 -33.81
CA ILE A 478 -10.52 -4.74 -32.46
C ILE A 478 -10.89 -6.07 -31.79
N ALA A 479 -12.15 -6.51 -31.88
CA ALA A 479 -12.57 -7.80 -31.35
C ALA A 479 -11.78 -8.97 -31.98
N ALA A 480 -11.53 -8.92 -33.29
CA ALA A 480 -10.72 -9.91 -33.99
C ALA A 480 -9.26 -9.89 -33.52
N LEU A 481 -8.68 -8.70 -33.33
CA LEU A 481 -7.32 -8.53 -32.80
C LEU A 481 -7.16 -9.15 -31.41
N TYR A 482 -8.16 -8.98 -30.53
CA TYR A 482 -8.15 -9.62 -29.21
C TYR A 482 -8.23 -11.15 -29.29
N ALA A 483 -8.96 -11.69 -30.27
CA ALA A 483 -9.03 -13.13 -30.49
C ALA A 483 -7.66 -13.69 -30.94
N GLU A 484 -7.00 -13.00 -31.87
CA GLU A 484 -5.64 -13.33 -32.32
C GLU A 484 -4.64 -13.20 -31.17
N TRP A 485 -4.68 -12.09 -30.42
CA TRP A 485 -3.81 -11.85 -29.28
C TRP A 485 -3.91 -12.98 -28.26
N ARG A 486 -5.13 -13.41 -27.95
CA ARG A 486 -5.39 -14.55 -27.06
C ARG A 486 -4.71 -15.83 -27.55
N ASP A 487 -4.76 -16.11 -28.84
CA ASP A 487 -4.15 -17.32 -29.40
C ASP A 487 -2.62 -17.25 -29.38
N LEU A 488 -2.03 -16.10 -29.70
CA LEU A 488 -0.59 -15.86 -29.66
C LEU A 488 -0.05 -15.97 -28.24
N TRP A 489 -0.68 -15.28 -27.28
CA TRP A 489 -0.31 -15.37 -25.87
C TRP A 489 -0.45 -16.79 -25.34
N ARG A 490 -1.50 -17.52 -25.73
CA ARG A 490 -1.71 -18.89 -25.27
C ARG A 490 -0.60 -19.83 -25.77
N ALA A 491 -0.23 -19.71 -27.04
CA ALA A 491 0.87 -20.49 -27.60
C ALA A 491 2.19 -20.18 -26.88
N ASP A 492 2.46 -18.91 -26.63
CA ASP A 492 3.64 -18.41 -25.89
C ASP A 492 3.66 -18.91 -24.43
N PHE A 493 2.53 -18.81 -23.73
CA PHE A 493 2.37 -19.25 -22.35
C PHE A 493 2.64 -20.75 -22.19
N PHE A 494 2.08 -21.59 -23.04
CA PHE A 494 2.31 -23.04 -22.98
C PHE A 494 3.73 -23.45 -23.43
N LEU A 495 4.40 -22.63 -24.23
CA LEU A 495 5.82 -22.83 -24.55
C LEU A 495 6.71 -22.59 -23.32
N ARG A 496 6.39 -21.57 -22.52
CA ARG A 496 7.11 -21.24 -21.27
C ARG A 496 6.77 -22.19 -20.12
N PHE A 497 5.50 -22.60 -20.02
CA PHE A 497 4.97 -23.43 -18.96
C PHE A 497 4.31 -24.71 -19.51
N PRO A 498 5.12 -25.70 -19.94
CA PRO A 498 4.62 -26.91 -20.60
C PRO A 498 3.83 -27.87 -19.70
N ASN A 499 3.77 -27.60 -18.38
CA ASN A 499 2.96 -28.36 -17.42
C ASN A 499 1.80 -27.50 -16.87
N PRO A 500 0.72 -27.31 -17.66
CA PRO A 500 -0.37 -26.43 -17.26
C PRO A 500 -1.31 -27.02 -16.21
N ASP A 501 -1.28 -28.34 -16.02
CA ASP A 501 -2.17 -29.08 -15.13
C ASP A 501 -2.05 -28.67 -13.65
N LEU A 502 -0.90 -28.13 -13.25
CA LEU A 502 -0.65 -27.69 -11.87
C LEU A 502 -1.28 -26.33 -11.52
N GLY A 503 -1.90 -25.66 -12.48
CA GLY A 503 -2.39 -24.29 -12.35
C GLY A 503 -3.87 -24.05 -12.63
N GLY A 504 -4.62 -25.09 -12.97
CA GLY A 504 -6.03 -24.98 -13.34
C GLY A 504 -6.31 -24.20 -14.64
N ILE A 505 -5.27 -23.94 -15.45
CA ILE A 505 -5.42 -23.35 -16.79
C ILE A 505 -5.79 -24.48 -17.74
N GLN A 506 -7.11 -24.73 -17.85
CA GLN A 506 -7.66 -25.69 -18.80
C GLN A 506 -7.61 -25.15 -20.24
N ASP A 507 -7.68 -26.05 -21.22
CA ASP A 507 -7.84 -25.70 -22.63
C ASP A 507 -8.98 -24.67 -22.82
N GLY A 508 -8.61 -23.48 -23.29
CA GLY A 508 -9.54 -22.37 -23.54
C GLY A 508 -9.46 -21.20 -22.54
N TYR A 509 -8.71 -21.34 -21.45
CA TYR A 509 -8.48 -20.22 -20.54
C TYR A 509 -7.48 -19.21 -21.12
N SER A 510 -7.88 -17.93 -21.11
CA SER A 510 -6.98 -16.82 -21.41
C SER A 510 -7.30 -15.64 -20.52
N LYS A 511 -6.25 -14.92 -20.14
CA LYS A 511 -6.38 -13.67 -19.41
C LYS A 511 -6.71 -12.49 -20.35
N ILE A 512 -6.45 -12.64 -21.65
CA ILE A 512 -6.81 -11.66 -22.68
C ILE A 512 -8.31 -11.75 -22.93
N ASN A 513 -9.00 -10.69 -22.54
CA ASN A 513 -10.45 -10.61 -22.60
C ASN A 513 -10.87 -9.29 -23.22
N TYR A 514 -11.53 -9.37 -24.38
CA TYR A 514 -12.21 -8.25 -25.01
C TYR A 514 -13.50 -7.93 -24.24
N GLN A 515 -13.69 -6.66 -23.95
CA GLN A 515 -14.93 -6.11 -23.42
C GLN A 515 -15.65 -5.39 -24.55
N GLY A 516 -16.42 -6.19 -25.29
CA GLY A 516 -17.36 -5.67 -26.27
C GLY A 516 -18.41 -4.84 -25.57
N GLY A 517 -18.17 -3.53 -25.48
CA GLY A 517 -19.23 -2.59 -25.17
C GLY A 517 -20.35 -2.79 -26.20
N SER A 518 -21.59 -2.72 -25.74
CA SER A 518 -22.70 -2.87 -26.66
C SER A 518 -22.85 -1.55 -27.41
N ALA A 519 -22.29 -1.50 -28.61
CA ALA A 519 -22.59 -0.50 -29.63
C ALA A 519 -24.07 -0.15 -29.70
N SER A 520 -24.96 -1.14 -29.50
CA SER A 520 -26.41 -0.94 -29.51
C SER A 520 -26.94 -0.05 -28.38
N HIS A 521 -26.16 0.26 -27.34
CA HIS A 521 -26.45 1.34 -26.39
C HIS A 521 -26.01 2.71 -26.94
N HIS A 522 -26.35 3.02 -28.19
CA HIS A 522 -25.90 4.23 -28.88
C HIS A 522 -26.19 5.53 -28.10
N GLU A 523 -27.27 5.57 -27.30
CA GLU A 523 -27.57 6.72 -26.44
C GLU A 523 -26.63 6.80 -25.23
N ALA A 524 -26.41 5.69 -24.52
CA ALA A 524 -25.54 5.67 -23.35
C ALA A 524 -24.07 5.96 -23.74
N ALA A 525 -23.60 5.41 -24.86
CA ALA A 525 -22.26 5.68 -25.39
C ALA A 525 -22.03 7.16 -25.71
N ARG A 526 -23.08 7.90 -26.05
CA ARG A 526 -23.04 9.34 -26.37
C ARG A 526 -23.44 10.21 -25.18
N THR A 527 -23.24 9.69 -23.97
CA THR A 527 -23.61 10.35 -22.73
C THR A 527 -22.45 10.32 -21.76
N ALA A 528 -22.11 11.49 -21.23
CA ALA A 528 -21.18 11.69 -20.14
C ALA A 528 -21.97 11.89 -18.85
N TYR A 529 -21.45 11.31 -17.77
CA TYR A 529 -22.03 11.39 -16.43
C TYR A 529 -21.03 11.95 -15.43
N LEU A 530 -21.56 12.60 -14.41
CA LEU A 530 -20.85 13.05 -13.21
C LEU A 530 -21.72 12.70 -11.99
N ALA A 531 -21.31 11.74 -11.19
CA ALA A 531 -21.92 11.42 -9.90
C ALA A 531 -21.38 12.34 -8.80
N TYR A 532 -22.26 12.66 -7.85
CA TYR A 532 -21.94 13.47 -6.68
C TYR A 532 -22.63 12.90 -5.42
N PRO A 533 -22.13 13.19 -4.20
CA PRO A 533 -22.74 12.71 -2.97
C PRO A 533 -24.19 13.17 -2.84
N ALA A 534 -25.09 12.30 -2.37
CA ALA A 534 -26.50 12.63 -2.20
C ALA A 534 -26.74 13.82 -1.25
N ALA A 535 -25.84 14.04 -0.29
CA ALA A 535 -25.89 15.18 0.63
C ALA A 535 -25.39 16.50 0.03
N ALA A 536 -24.85 16.50 -1.20
CA ALA A 536 -24.43 17.74 -1.84
C ALA A 536 -25.65 18.60 -2.22
N ALA A 537 -25.68 19.85 -1.75
CA ALA A 537 -26.65 20.84 -2.19
C ALA A 537 -26.38 21.20 -3.65
N LYS A 538 -27.45 21.36 -4.45
CA LYS A 538 -27.36 21.64 -5.88
C LYS A 538 -28.23 22.81 -6.28
N ILE A 539 -27.67 23.75 -7.04
CA ILE A 539 -28.37 24.93 -7.56
C ILE A 539 -27.99 25.15 -9.02
N PHE A 540 -28.98 25.36 -9.89
CA PHE A 540 -28.75 25.75 -11.29
C PHE A 540 -28.90 27.26 -11.46
N ARG A 541 -27.89 27.90 -12.06
CA ARG A 541 -27.92 29.33 -12.43
C ARG A 541 -27.17 29.56 -13.74
N GLU A 542 -27.81 30.25 -14.68
CA GLU A 542 -27.18 30.72 -15.93
C GLU A 542 -26.38 29.64 -16.69
N GLY A 543 -26.94 28.44 -16.79
CA GLY A 543 -26.31 27.32 -17.50
C GLY A 543 -25.28 26.52 -16.69
N VAL A 544 -25.03 26.90 -15.43
CA VAL A 544 -24.08 26.24 -14.53
C VAL A 544 -24.83 25.45 -13.46
N ALA A 545 -24.41 24.21 -13.24
CA ALA A 545 -24.79 23.44 -12.06
C ALA A 545 -23.76 23.69 -10.95
N PHE A 546 -24.19 24.35 -9.88
CA PHE A 546 -23.37 24.57 -8.69
C PHE A 546 -23.66 23.49 -7.66
N LEU A 547 -22.63 22.82 -7.17
CA LEU A 547 -22.71 21.83 -6.10
C LEU A 547 -21.95 22.34 -4.88
N GLN A 548 -22.54 22.18 -3.70
CA GLN A 548 -21.89 22.43 -2.42
C GLN A 548 -21.94 21.16 -1.58
N PHE A 549 -20.79 20.72 -1.10
CA PHE A 549 -20.66 19.64 -0.14
C PHE A 549 -19.72 20.10 0.98
N HIS A 550 -20.30 20.44 2.13
CA HIS A 550 -19.62 21.15 3.22
C HIS A 550 -18.86 22.38 2.70
N ASP A 551 -17.54 22.41 2.91
CA ASP A 551 -16.65 23.49 2.54
C ASP A 551 -16.12 23.37 1.10
N THR A 552 -16.51 22.33 0.36
CA THR A 552 -16.10 22.12 -1.04
C THR A 552 -17.20 22.51 -2.01
N TYR A 553 -16.85 23.33 -2.99
CA TYR A 553 -17.75 23.89 -3.99
C TYR A 553 -17.33 23.43 -5.39
N LEU A 554 -18.31 23.15 -6.24
CA LEU A 554 -18.07 22.82 -7.64
C LEU A 554 -18.97 23.67 -8.54
N ALA A 555 -18.41 24.16 -9.64
CA ALA A 555 -19.15 24.68 -10.78
C ALA A 555 -19.01 23.71 -11.95
N VAL A 556 -20.14 23.24 -12.49
CA VAL A 556 -20.17 22.29 -13.60
C VAL A 556 -20.90 22.90 -14.80
N ARG A 557 -20.20 23.02 -15.92
CA ARG A 557 -20.76 23.44 -17.21
C ARG A 557 -20.83 22.25 -18.16
N SER A 558 -21.90 22.17 -18.93
CA SER A 558 -22.04 21.21 -20.02
C SER A 558 -21.30 21.71 -21.27
N LEU A 559 -20.67 20.80 -22.02
CA LEU A 559 -20.02 21.13 -23.30
C LEU A 559 -21.00 21.12 -24.48
N ARG A 560 -22.13 20.40 -24.36
CA ARG A 560 -23.12 20.25 -25.43
C ARG A 560 -24.43 20.97 -25.17
N SER A 561 -24.97 20.82 -23.98
CA SER A 561 -26.26 21.33 -23.54
C SER A 561 -26.14 22.73 -22.95
N ALA A 562 -27.22 23.51 -22.95
CA ALA A 562 -27.23 24.83 -22.32
C ALA A 562 -26.98 24.78 -20.81
N GLN A 563 -27.31 23.64 -20.18
CA GLN A 563 -26.98 23.30 -18.80
C GLN A 563 -26.91 21.77 -18.66
N PRO A 564 -26.16 21.24 -17.66
CA PRO A 564 -26.20 19.81 -17.34
C PRO A 564 -27.62 19.33 -16.97
N ALA A 565 -27.99 18.12 -17.40
CA ALA A 565 -29.25 17.51 -16.98
C ALA A 565 -29.07 16.82 -15.62
N ASP A 566 -30.00 17.04 -14.69
CA ASP A 566 -29.99 16.40 -13.38
C ASP A 566 -30.74 15.06 -13.39
N LEU A 567 -30.12 14.03 -12.82
CA LEU A 567 -30.68 12.69 -12.69
C LEU A 567 -30.92 12.29 -11.22
N GLY A 568 -30.78 13.20 -10.26
CA GLY A 568 -30.99 12.91 -8.84
C GLY A 568 -29.84 12.09 -8.24
N GLY A 569 -28.68 12.72 -8.09
CA GLY A 569 -27.43 12.09 -7.63
C GLY A 569 -26.34 12.03 -8.72
N SER A 570 -26.68 12.39 -9.95
CA SER A 570 -25.70 12.61 -11.02
C SER A 570 -26.15 13.71 -11.99
N LEU A 571 -25.18 14.27 -12.70
CA LEU A 571 -25.36 15.17 -13.82
C LEU A 571 -25.07 14.42 -15.12
N ARG A 572 -25.73 14.83 -16.20
CA ARG A 572 -25.62 14.23 -17.53
C ARG A 572 -25.40 15.29 -18.60
N ASP A 573 -24.49 15.01 -19.53
CA ASP A 573 -24.39 15.70 -20.82
C ASP A 573 -24.39 14.70 -21.97
N SER A 574 -25.19 14.95 -23.01
CA SER A 574 -25.41 13.98 -24.09
C SER A 574 -25.30 14.63 -25.47
N ALA A 575 -24.72 13.92 -26.43
CA ALA A 575 -24.70 14.31 -27.83
C ALA A 575 -25.91 13.76 -28.60
N ALA A 576 -26.45 14.59 -29.51
CA ALA A 576 -27.58 14.21 -30.37
C ALA A 576 -27.15 13.31 -31.54
N GLY A 577 -25.89 13.41 -31.98
CA GLY A 577 -25.29 12.65 -33.09
C GLY A 577 -23.92 12.08 -32.76
N PHE A 578 -23.34 11.35 -33.71
CA PHE A 578 -21.91 10.98 -33.68
C PHE A 578 -21.03 12.19 -34.03
N ASP A 579 -19.71 12.05 -33.81
CA ASP A 579 -18.67 13.05 -34.11
C ASP A 579 -18.79 14.38 -33.34
N GLN A 580 -19.80 14.49 -32.49
CA GLN A 580 -20.09 15.62 -31.63
C GLN A 580 -19.30 15.51 -30.31
N LEU A 581 -18.60 16.58 -29.92
CA LEU A 581 -17.95 16.69 -28.62
C LEU A 581 -18.97 16.99 -27.49
N PHE A 582 -18.96 16.23 -26.41
CA PHE A 582 -19.81 16.42 -25.23
C PHE A 582 -19.02 16.15 -23.96
N GLY A 583 -19.61 16.44 -22.80
CA GLY A 583 -18.98 16.24 -21.50
C GLY A 583 -19.09 17.45 -20.60
N PHE A 584 -18.08 17.67 -19.75
CA PHE A 584 -18.14 18.68 -18.70
C PHE A 584 -16.87 19.51 -18.59
N VAL A 585 -17.04 20.75 -18.18
CA VAL A 585 -16.01 21.52 -17.48
C VAL A 585 -16.40 21.59 -16.02
N LEU A 586 -15.46 21.24 -15.14
CA LEU A 586 -15.59 21.36 -13.69
C LEU A 586 -14.53 22.35 -13.20
N GLU A 587 -14.92 23.27 -12.34
CA GLU A 587 -13.99 24.06 -11.52
C GLU A 587 -14.36 23.88 -10.05
N VAL A 588 -13.38 23.43 -9.26
CA VAL A 588 -13.54 23.15 -7.83
C VAL A 588 -12.97 24.30 -7.03
N GLY A 589 -13.62 24.67 -5.93
CA GLY A 589 -13.09 25.61 -4.97
C GLY A 589 -13.53 25.23 -3.56
N SER A 590 -13.15 26.05 -2.59
CA SER A 590 -13.53 25.85 -1.19
C SER A 590 -14.05 27.11 -0.52
N ALA A 591 -14.66 26.93 0.65
CA ALA A 591 -15.05 28.02 1.54
C ALA A 591 -13.84 28.89 1.95
N ALA A 592 -12.68 28.26 2.15
CA ALA A 592 -11.45 28.96 2.51
C ALA A 592 -10.92 29.86 1.38
N GLU A 593 -11.12 29.47 0.12
CA GLU A 593 -10.66 30.22 -1.06
C GLU A 593 -11.63 31.32 -1.49
N HIS A 594 -12.94 31.07 -1.35
CA HIS A 594 -13.97 31.90 -1.98
C HIS A 594 -15.00 32.49 -1.00
N GLY A 595 -14.87 32.20 0.30
CA GLY A 595 -15.86 32.60 1.30
C GLY A 595 -17.15 31.79 1.16
N PRO A 596 -18.34 32.37 1.37
CA PRO A 596 -19.59 31.62 1.30
C PRO A 596 -19.88 31.09 -0.11
N PHE A 597 -20.61 29.99 -0.23
CA PHE A 597 -20.97 29.37 -1.52
C PHE A 597 -21.57 30.36 -2.53
N THR A 598 -22.37 31.33 -2.09
CA THR A 598 -22.90 32.39 -2.96
C THR A 598 -21.81 33.26 -3.58
N ALA A 599 -20.74 33.58 -2.86
CA ALA A 599 -19.61 34.34 -3.39
C ALA A 599 -18.84 33.54 -4.45
N PHE A 600 -18.66 32.23 -4.25
CA PHE A 600 -18.12 31.34 -5.28
C PHE A 600 -19.01 31.33 -6.54
N GLN A 601 -20.33 31.20 -6.37
CA GLN A 601 -21.28 31.25 -7.49
C GLN A 601 -21.16 32.55 -8.29
N GLU A 602 -21.18 33.70 -7.61
CA GLU A 602 -21.03 35.01 -8.26
C GLU A 602 -19.66 35.16 -8.94
N ALA A 603 -18.58 34.69 -8.31
CA ALA A 603 -17.25 34.73 -8.91
C ALA A 603 -17.21 33.93 -10.22
N VAL A 604 -17.75 32.70 -10.22
CA VAL A 604 -17.81 31.86 -11.42
C VAL A 604 -18.61 32.52 -12.52
N LEU A 605 -19.80 33.04 -12.21
CA LEU A 605 -20.66 33.67 -13.22
C LEU A 605 -20.02 34.92 -13.84
N ASN A 606 -19.30 35.71 -13.05
CA ASN A 606 -18.74 36.99 -13.50
C ASN A 606 -17.33 36.88 -14.11
N GLN A 607 -16.53 35.86 -13.74
CA GLN A 607 -15.10 35.82 -14.05
C GLN A 607 -14.71 34.67 -14.99
N THR A 608 -15.50 33.58 -15.02
CA THR A 608 -15.22 32.43 -15.87
C THR A 608 -15.92 32.54 -17.21
N ALA A 609 -15.37 31.90 -18.24
CA ALA A 609 -15.98 31.84 -19.56
C ALA A 609 -15.71 30.49 -20.22
N LEU A 610 -16.73 29.92 -20.86
CA LEU A 610 -16.59 28.72 -21.68
C LEU A 610 -16.83 29.08 -23.15
N ASP A 611 -15.78 28.95 -23.96
CA ASP A 611 -15.82 29.17 -25.40
C ASP A 611 -15.95 27.82 -26.12
N LEU A 612 -17.04 27.70 -26.87
CA LEU A 612 -17.43 26.50 -27.63
C LEU A 612 -17.43 26.77 -29.15
N SER A 613 -16.87 27.89 -29.62
CA SER A 613 -16.92 28.28 -31.05
C SER A 613 -16.25 27.26 -31.97
N GLU A 614 -15.26 26.52 -31.45
CA GLU A 614 -14.47 25.51 -32.17
C GLU A 614 -14.79 24.06 -31.76
N ARG A 615 -15.82 23.87 -30.93
CA ARG A 615 -16.16 22.56 -30.33
C ARG A 615 -16.35 21.46 -31.36
N ASP A 616 -17.03 21.74 -32.45
CA ASP A 616 -17.38 20.72 -33.46
C ASP A 616 -16.52 20.81 -34.73
N SER A 617 -15.96 21.98 -35.04
CA SER A 617 -15.12 22.19 -36.23
C SER A 617 -13.68 21.75 -36.03
N ALA A 618 -13.12 21.95 -34.82
CA ALA A 618 -11.74 21.60 -34.48
C ALA A 618 -11.66 20.68 -33.26
N HIS A 619 -12.80 20.21 -32.74
CA HIS A 619 -12.88 19.39 -31.53
C HIS A 619 -12.16 20.03 -30.33
N ARG A 620 -12.27 21.35 -30.23
CA ARG A 620 -11.53 22.20 -29.30
C ARG A 620 -12.46 23.05 -28.46
N ILE A 621 -12.15 23.19 -27.19
CA ILE A 621 -12.85 24.08 -26.24
C ILE A 621 -11.84 24.93 -25.50
N ARG A 622 -12.26 26.10 -25.04
CA ARG A 622 -11.44 26.97 -24.20
C ARG A 622 -12.22 27.37 -22.96
N TYR A 623 -11.57 27.33 -21.81
CA TYR A 623 -12.15 27.70 -20.53
C TYR A 623 -11.28 28.73 -19.84
N ARG A 624 -11.88 29.84 -19.41
CA ARG A 624 -11.23 30.83 -18.55
C ARG A 624 -11.57 30.52 -17.09
N SER A 625 -10.54 30.27 -16.28
CA SER A 625 -10.65 29.96 -14.86
C SER A 625 -10.93 31.18 -13.97
N LEU A 626 -11.26 30.94 -12.70
CA LEU A 626 -11.29 31.98 -11.66
C LEU A 626 -9.92 32.64 -11.44
N ALA A 627 -8.82 31.92 -11.71
CA ALA A 627 -7.48 32.49 -11.70
C ALA A 627 -7.20 33.39 -12.93
N GLY A 628 -8.13 33.46 -13.89
CA GLY A 628 -8.02 34.26 -15.10
C GLY A 628 -7.26 33.59 -16.25
N GLU A 629 -6.74 32.38 -16.05
CA GLU A 629 -5.98 31.59 -17.01
C GLU A 629 -6.92 30.98 -18.07
N TRP A 630 -6.48 30.94 -19.33
CA TRP A 630 -7.16 30.24 -20.40
C TRP A 630 -6.60 28.82 -20.56
N ILE A 631 -7.43 27.81 -20.27
CA ILE A 631 -7.14 26.42 -20.57
C ILE A 631 -7.80 26.06 -21.90
N GLU A 632 -7.00 25.73 -22.89
CA GLU A 632 -7.46 25.25 -24.19
C GLU A 632 -7.19 23.76 -24.30
N ALA A 633 -8.21 22.96 -24.62
CA ALA A 633 -8.07 21.53 -24.83
C ALA A 633 -8.65 21.12 -26.19
N ALA A 634 -7.88 20.33 -26.94
CA ALA A 634 -8.30 19.74 -28.20
C ALA A 634 -8.33 18.22 -28.07
N PHE A 635 -9.52 17.65 -28.35
CA PHE A 635 -9.73 16.21 -28.37
C PHE A 635 -8.93 15.58 -29.51
N ALA A 636 -8.10 14.59 -29.20
CA ALA A 636 -7.34 13.87 -30.21
C ALA A 636 -8.27 12.92 -30.97
N THR A 637 -8.55 13.21 -32.24
CA THR A 637 -9.26 12.29 -33.13
C THR A 637 -8.32 11.28 -33.76
N HIS A 638 -7.05 11.61 -33.91
CA HIS A 638 -6.03 10.78 -34.52
C HIS A 638 -5.00 10.31 -33.49
N GLY A 639 -4.53 9.06 -33.59
CA GLY A 639 -3.46 8.57 -32.73
C GLY A 639 -3.30 7.05 -32.77
N ALA A 640 -2.56 6.52 -31.81
CA ALA A 640 -2.48 5.10 -31.51
C ALA A 640 -2.78 4.91 -30.02
N TRP A 641 -2.95 3.67 -29.58
CA TRP A 641 -3.17 3.34 -28.18
C TRP A 641 -2.63 1.96 -27.86
N SER A 642 -2.56 1.65 -26.57
CA SER A 642 -2.22 0.32 -26.06
C SER A 642 -3.28 -0.15 -25.07
N GLU A 643 -3.17 -1.39 -24.59
CA GLU A 643 -3.94 -1.84 -23.42
C GLU A 643 -2.97 -2.04 -22.25
N PRO A 644 -3.44 -2.02 -21.00
CA PRO A 644 -2.54 -2.29 -19.90
C PRO A 644 -2.04 -3.74 -20.02
N SER A 645 -0.73 -3.92 -19.90
CA SER A 645 -0.06 -5.21 -20.07
C SER A 645 -0.09 -6.00 -18.77
N TYR A 646 -1.19 -6.69 -18.46
CA TYR A 646 -1.25 -7.58 -17.29
C TYR A 646 -0.59 -8.94 -17.60
N ASP A 647 0.63 -8.90 -18.16
CA ASP A 647 1.41 -10.08 -18.60
C ASP A 647 0.78 -10.85 -19.75
N TRP A 648 0.02 -10.11 -20.55
CA TRP A 648 -0.65 -10.62 -21.74
C TRP A 648 0.21 -10.48 -22.98
N ASP A 649 1.39 -9.91 -22.86
CA ASP A 649 2.31 -9.82 -23.98
C ASP A 649 2.83 -11.22 -24.37
N TYR A 650 3.26 -11.34 -25.61
CA TYR A 650 3.76 -12.59 -26.20
C TYR A 650 5.08 -12.34 -26.92
N GLY A 651 5.76 -13.39 -27.38
CA GLY A 651 6.97 -13.29 -28.20
C GLY A 651 8.20 -13.96 -27.59
N VAL A 652 8.04 -14.73 -26.52
CA VAL A 652 9.08 -15.58 -25.98
C VAL A 652 9.26 -16.80 -26.87
N THR A 653 10.46 -16.97 -27.42
CA THR A 653 10.80 -18.05 -28.36
C THR A 653 11.60 -19.18 -27.72
N THR A 654 12.00 -19.03 -26.46
CA THR A 654 12.83 -20.01 -25.74
C THR A 654 12.07 -20.60 -24.54
N PRO A 655 12.05 -21.94 -24.38
CA PRO A 655 11.55 -22.57 -23.17
C PRO A 655 12.42 -22.20 -21.97
N GLY A 656 11.80 -21.86 -20.84
CA GLY A 656 12.50 -21.49 -19.61
C GLY A 656 11.85 -20.28 -18.95
N GLY A 657 11.67 -20.38 -17.63
CA GLY A 657 11.00 -19.35 -16.84
C GLY A 657 11.73 -18.00 -16.91
N VAL A 658 10.95 -16.93 -17.02
CA VAL A 658 11.44 -15.56 -17.20
C VAL A 658 11.78 -14.95 -15.85
N THR A 659 13.07 -14.90 -15.50
CA THR A 659 13.53 -14.35 -14.23
C THR A 659 13.47 -12.83 -14.20
N THR A 660 13.46 -12.20 -15.38
CA THR A 660 13.47 -10.75 -15.58
C THR A 660 12.49 -10.40 -16.69
N MET A 661 11.21 -10.27 -16.36
CA MET A 661 10.13 -10.07 -17.35
C MET A 661 10.32 -8.85 -18.25
N HIS A 662 11.04 -7.84 -17.78
CA HIS A 662 11.37 -6.66 -18.57
C HIS A 662 12.48 -6.89 -19.63
N GLN A 663 13.26 -7.98 -19.55
CA GLN A 663 14.38 -8.26 -20.48
C GLN A 663 13.94 -8.95 -21.77
N HIS A 664 12.73 -9.50 -21.80
CA HIS A 664 12.22 -10.16 -22.98
C HIS A 664 11.52 -9.14 -23.89
N ALA A 665 11.57 -9.38 -25.20
CA ALA A 665 10.89 -8.59 -26.21
C ALA A 665 9.37 -8.90 -26.25
N TRP A 666 8.74 -8.82 -25.07
CA TRP A 666 7.31 -8.94 -24.88
C TRP A 666 6.64 -7.84 -25.69
N ARG A 667 5.73 -8.23 -26.58
CA ARG A 667 4.98 -7.30 -27.40
C ARG A 667 3.49 -7.51 -27.24
N GLN A 668 2.78 -6.39 -27.31
CA GLN A 668 1.35 -6.38 -27.59
C GLN A 668 1.11 -6.55 -29.09
N PRO A 669 -0.13 -6.84 -29.52
CA PRO A 669 -0.49 -6.72 -30.92
C PRO A 669 -0.23 -5.31 -31.44
N ASP A 670 -0.04 -5.19 -32.75
CA ASP A 670 0.00 -3.88 -33.40
C ASP A 670 -1.39 -3.26 -33.32
N TRP A 671 -1.57 -2.36 -32.35
CA TRP A 671 -2.85 -1.72 -32.12
C TRP A 671 -3.22 -0.81 -33.29
N PRO A 672 -4.52 -0.72 -33.64
CA PRO A 672 -4.98 0.18 -34.69
C PRO A 672 -4.57 1.63 -34.39
N SER A 673 -4.10 2.30 -35.43
CA SER A 673 -3.75 3.72 -35.38
C SER A 673 -4.49 4.48 -36.48
N GLY A 674 -4.57 5.79 -36.32
CA GLY A 674 -5.21 6.67 -37.28
C GLY A 674 -6.41 7.42 -36.70
N GLU A 675 -7.33 7.80 -37.57
CA GLU A 675 -8.57 8.50 -37.22
C GLU A 675 -9.49 7.60 -36.37
N GLY A 676 -10.09 8.16 -35.31
CA GLY A 676 -10.88 7.42 -34.31
C GLY A 676 -10.04 6.77 -33.19
N HIS A 677 -8.72 6.74 -33.33
CA HIS A 677 -7.81 6.05 -32.39
C HIS A 677 -7.05 6.98 -31.45
N GLY A 678 -7.27 8.29 -31.50
CA GLY A 678 -6.71 9.22 -30.50
C GLY A 678 -7.25 8.96 -29.08
N ARG A 679 -6.35 8.92 -28.09
CA ARG A 679 -6.70 8.71 -26.67
C ARG A 679 -6.20 9.78 -25.71
N GLN A 680 -5.24 10.60 -26.14
CA GLN A 680 -4.65 11.63 -25.32
C GLN A 680 -4.93 13.01 -25.93
N PRO A 681 -5.68 13.89 -25.24
CA PRO A 681 -5.91 15.24 -25.72
C PRO A 681 -4.62 16.04 -25.70
N SER A 682 -4.56 17.08 -26.53
CA SER A 682 -3.56 18.14 -26.40
C SER A 682 -4.17 19.33 -25.67
N TRP A 683 -3.37 20.04 -24.88
CA TRP A 683 -3.85 21.24 -24.19
C TRP A 683 -2.76 22.27 -23.96
N SER A 684 -3.19 23.49 -23.68
CA SER A 684 -2.32 24.62 -23.35
C SER A 684 -2.93 25.47 -22.25
N VAL A 685 -2.09 26.21 -21.54
CA VAL A 685 -2.49 27.22 -20.55
C VAL A 685 -1.93 28.56 -21.01
N ASP A 686 -2.81 29.53 -21.20
CA ASP A 686 -2.48 30.86 -21.75
C ASP A 686 -1.69 30.79 -23.07
N GLY A 687 -2.02 29.80 -23.90
CA GLY A 687 -1.37 29.54 -25.19
C GLY A 687 -0.03 28.82 -25.10
N VAL A 688 0.45 28.48 -23.89
CA VAL A 688 1.65 27.66 -23.69
C VAL A 688 1.27 26.18 -23.67
N PRO A 689 1.71 25.36 -24.65
CA PRO A 689 1.42 23.93 -24.66
C PRO A 689 1.93 23.25 -23.40
N VAL A 690 1.13 22.33 -22.86
CA VAL A 690 1.56 21.47 -21.76
C VAL A 690 2.12 20.18 -22.36
N ASP A 691 3.35 19.84 -22.00
CA ASP A 691 4.05 18.63 -22.46
C ASP A 691 4.30 17.68 -21.28
N PRO A 692 3.48 16.63 -21.12
CA PRO A 692 3.66 15.64 -20.06
C PRO A 692 4.94 14.81 -20.18
N SER A 693 5.60 14.78 -21.34
CA SER A 693 6.85 14.03 -21.50
C SER A 693 8.01 14.60 -20.68
N GLN A 694 7.87 15.84 -20.19
CA GLN A 694 8.85 16.50 -19.32
C GLN A 694 8.60 16.24 -17.83
N TRP A 695 7.50 15.57 -17.46
CA TRP A 695 7.17 15.32 -16.07
C TRP A 695 8.01 14.18 -15.50
N GLY A 696 8.43 14.31 -14.24
CA GLY A 696 9.07 13.21 -13.52
C GLY A 696 8.09 12.09 -13.17
N VAL A 697 8.57 11.06 -12.48
CA VAL A 697 7.67 10.06 -11.87
C VAL A 697 6.73 10.75 -10.90
N TYR A 698 7.25 11.69 -10.10
CA TYR A 698 6.47 12.67 -9.33
C TYR A 698 7.09 14.07 -9.46
N SER A 699 6.26 15.09 -9.55
CA SER A 699 6.69 16.49 -9.68
C SER A 699 5.68 17.41 -9.01
N GLY A 700 6.08 18.02 -7.89
CA GLY A 700 5.27 18.99 -7.15
C GLY A 700 6.10 19.71 -6.08
N PRO A 701 5.48 20.61 -5.31
CA PRO A 701 6.19 21.44 -4.33
C PRO A 701 6.78 20.62 -3.18
N ASP A 702 6.00 19.68 -2.63
CA ASP A 702 6.36 18.92 -1.43
C ASP A 702 6.76 17.46 -1.72
N LEU A 703 6.66 17.02 -2.98
CA LEU A 703 7.03 15.69 -3.46
C LEU A 703 7.61 15.77 -4.87
N SER A 704 8.81 15.24 -5.06
CA SER A 704 9.41 15.05 -6.38
C SER A 704 10.15 13.73 -6.45
N LEU A 705 10.03 13.04 -7.58
CA LEU A 705 10.88 11.91 -7.94
C LEU A 705 11.33 12.11 -9.39
N ARG A 706 12.62 12.44 -9.54
CA ARG A 706 13.24 12.73 -10.83
C ARG A 706 14.65 12.16 -10.83
N ASP A 707 15.06 11.58 -11.96
CA ASP A 707 16.41 11.05 -12.16
C ASP A 707 16.83 10.05 -11.06
N GLY A 708 15.87 9.24 -10.57
CA GLY A 708 16.07 8.30 -9.48
C GLY A 708 16.11 8.90 -8.07
N ILE A 709 15.87 10.19 -7.89
CA ILE A 709 15.96 10.86 -6.58
C ILE A 709 14.56 11.20 -6.06
N LEU A 710 14.11 10.48 -5.03
CA LEU A 710 12.89 10.80 -4.29
C LEU A 710 13.22 11.87 -3.25
N ARG A 711 12.51 12.99 -3.30
CA ARG A 711 12.59 14.08 -2.34
C ARG A 711 11.20 14.41 -1.83
N ILE A 712 11.06 14.46 -0.51
CA ILE A 712 9.84 14.82 0.18
C ILE A 712 10.20 15.97 1.11
N ALA A 713 9.57 17.11 0.89
CA ALA A 713 9.90 18.32 1.64
C ALA A 713 9.73 18.04 3.14
N GLY A 714 10.61 18.53 4.00
CA GLY A 714 10.46 18.49 5.46
C GLY A 714 10.01 19.81 6.06
N PRO A 715 9.48 19.84 7.31
CA PRO A 715 9.14 21.08 7.97
C PRO A 715 10.43 21.78 8.45
N GLY A 716 10.67 23.00 7.95
CA GLY A 716 11.70 23.90 8.48
C GLY A 716 13.07 23.22 8.68
N ALA A 717 13.44 23.02 9.94
CA ALA A 717 14.76 22.54 10.32
C ALA A 717 15.01 21.03 10.20
N ALA A 718 13.95 20.21 10.16
CA ALA A 718 14.06 18.76 10.02
C ALA A 718 14.71 18.35 8.68
N GLY A 719 14.62 19.24 7.68
CA GLY A 719 15.16 19.02 6.34
C GLY A 719 14.35 17.98 5.55
N ASP A 720 14.66 17.86 4.27
CA ASP A 720 13.94 16.97 3.37
C ASP A 720 14.30 15.50 3.62
N HIS A 721 13.32 14.61 3.48
CA HIS A 721 13.59 13.18 3.32
C HIS A 721 14.00 12.93 1.87
N VAL A 722 15.24 12.44 1.67
CA VAL A 722 15.78 12.19 0.34
C VAL A 722 16.30 10.75 0.24
N VAL A 723 15.83 10.05 -0.80
CA VAL A 723 16.34 8.75 -1.20
C VAL A 723 16.90 8.90 -2.61
N ASP A 724 18.23 8.88 -2.71
CA ASP A 724 18.93 8.91 -3.98
C ASP A 724 19.12 7.48 -4.48
N TYR A 725 18.33 7.10 -5.47
CA TYR A 725 18.40 5.82 -6.16
C TYR A 725 18.80 6.01 -7.63
N SER A 726 19.65 7.01 -7.93
CA SER A 726 20.17 7.23 -9.28
C SER A 726 21.25 6.21 -9.69
N ALA A 727 21.77 5.46 -8.72
CA ALA A 727 22.76 4.40 -8.90
C ALA A 727 22.14 3.01 -8.62
N GLU A 728 22.93 1.95 -8.71
CA GLU A 728 22.47 0.58 -8.45
C GLU A 728 22.00 0.33 -7.00
N ARG A 729 22.25 1.26 -6.09
CA ARG A 729 21.90 1.15 -4.66
C ARG A 729 21.29 2.46 -4.17
N PRO A 730 20.29 2.40 -3.27
CA PRO A 730 19.71 3.60 -2.70
C PRO A 730 20.61 4.19 -1.62
N VAL A 731 20.70 5.52 -1.58
CA VAL A 731 21.40 6.29 -0.55
C VAL A 731 20.38 7.17 0.17
N PHE A 732 20.21 6.93 1.46
CA PHE A 732 19.31 7.72 2.31
C PHE A 732 20.05 8.94 2.87
N GLN A 733 19.60 10.14 2.50
CA GLN A 733 20.13 11.38 3.05
C GLN A 733 19.12 11.94 4.06
N ARG A 734 19.52 12.00 5.33
CA ARG A 734 18.89 12.91 6.30
C ARG A 734 19.68 14.22 6.26
N ARG A 735 19.14 15.24 5.61
CA ARG A 735 19.69 16.60 5.77
C ARG A 735 19.23 17.17 7.10
N LEU A 736 19.89 16.79 8.20
CA LEU A 736 19.82 17.57 9.43
C LEU A 736 20.51 18.92 9.16
N SER A 737 19.74 19.94 8.76
CA SER A 737 20.29 21.27 8.62
C SER A 737 20.45 21.90 10.00
N TYR A 738 21.53 21.58 10.70
CA TYR A 738 21.79 22.09 12.07
C TYR A 738 21.72 23.64 12.15
N ARG A 739 21.97 24.34 11.04
CA ARG A 739 21.89 25.81 10.95
C ARG A 739 20.48 26.40 11.00
N SER A 740 19.44 25.67 10.61
CA SER A 740 18.06 26.17 10.67
C SER A 740 17.42 25.93 12.04
N TRP A 741 17.90 24.94 12.80
CA TRP A 741 17.47 24.65 14.17
C TRP A 741 17.77 25.82 15.12
N ILE A 742 18.89 26.52 14.90
CA ILE A 742 19.30 27.72 15.68
C ILE A 742 18.62 29.00 15.17
N ALA A 743 18.12 29.01 13.93
CA ALA A 743 17.60 30.21 13.29
C ALA A 743 16.06 30.33 13.35
N ASP A 744 15.36 29.32 13.86
CA ASP A 744 13.92 29.39 14.09
C ASP A 744 13.61 30.28 15.32
N PRO A 745 12.93 31.43 15.16
CA PRO A 745 12.56 32.31 16.26
C PRO A 745 11.64 31.62 17.29
N ALA A 746 10.97 30.52 16.95
CA ALA A 746 10.16 29.74 17.87
C ALA A 746 11.00 28.99 18.94
N PHE A 747 12.30 28.81 18.70
CA PHE A 747 13.25 28.16 19.61
C PHE A 747 14.31 29.11 20.19
N ALA A 748 14.27 30.39 19.81
CA ALA A 748 15.06 31.41 20.49
C ALA A 748 14.57 31.51 21.93
N LEU A 749 15.37 30.97 22.86
CA LEU A 749 15.18 31.10 24.31
C LEU A 749 14.78 32.54 24.63
N ALA A 750 13.52 32.74 25.02
CA ALA A 750 13.13 33.95 25.71
C ALA A 750 14.09 34.12 26.91
N PRO A 751 14.56 35.35 27.21
CA PRO A 751 15.41 35.59 28.36
C PRO A 751 14.82 34.92 29.60
N ALA A 752 15.66 34.23 30.36
CA ALA A 752 15.33 33.30 31.44
C ALA A 752 14.51 33.87 32.63
N GLU A 753 13.91 35.06 32.50
CA GLU A 753 13.12 35.71 33.53
C GLU A 753 11.59 35.50 33.41
N GLN A 754 11.08 34.81 32.37
CA GLN A 754 9.61 34.76 32.14
C GLN A 754 8.96 33.39 31.85
N ALA A 755 9.62 32.24 32.09
CA ALA A 755 8.96 30.94 31.89
C ALA A 755 9.30 29.92 33.00
N PRO A 756 8.45 29.73 34.02
CA PRO A 756 8.63 28.70 35.05
C PRO A 756 8.34 27.25 34.57
N ASP A 757 7.87 27.04 33.34
CA ASP A 757 7.40 25.73 32.86
C ASP A 757 8.27 25.07 31.76
N ALA A 758 9.48 25.58 31.49
CA ALA A 758 10.41 24.98 30.53
C ALA A 758 11.31 23.92 31.20
N ILE A 759 10.72 22.81 31.69
CA ILE A 759 11.46 21.65 32.25
C ILE A 759 10.99 20.28 31.68
N PRO A 760 11.02 19.99 30.36
CA PRO A 760 10.85 18.59 29.90
C PRO A 760 12.17 17.81 29.79
N ALA A 761 13.27 18.45 29.39
CA ALA A 761 14.53 17.77 29.10
C ALA A 761 15.29 17.32 30.36
N LEU A 762 15.19 18.08 31.46
CA LEU A 762 15.82 17.74 32.74
C LEU A 762 15.08 16.59 33.47
N ASP A 763 13.76 16.48 33.29
CA ASP A 763 12.95 15.41 33.88
C ASP A 763 13.29 14.03 33.28
N GLY A 764 13.65 13.97 32.00
CA GLY A 764 14.10 12.73 31.35
C GLY A 764 15.38 12.16 31.97
N VAL A 765 16.37 13.01 32.22
CA VAL A 765 17.65 12.60 32.86
C VAL A 765 17.43 12.21 34.32
N ALA A 766 16.59 12.94 35.05
CA ALA A 766 16.21 12.60 36.42
C ALA A 766 15.49 11.25 36.52
N ASN A 767 14.63 10.92 35.55
CA ASN A 767 13.94 9.63 35.48
C ASN A 767 14.87 8.45 35.14
N ILE A 768 15.88 8.65 34.28
CA ILE A 768 16.90 7.64 33.99
C ILE A 768 17.78 7.39 35.23
N LEU A 769 18.18 8.46 35.94
CA LEU A 769 18.91 8.36 37.21
C LEU A 769 18.11 7.64 38.28
N LYS A 770 16.80 7.91 38.37
CA LYS A 770 15.86 7.21 39.26
C LYS A 770 15.80 5.72 38.92
N PHE A 771 15.64 5.35 37.66
CA PHE A 771 15.59 3.95 37.24
C PHE A 771 16.87 3.18 37.60
N ALA A 772 18.04 3.79 37.39
CA ALA A 772 19.32 3.20 37.77
C ALA A 772 19.46 3.03 39.29
N LEU A 773 18.94 3.97 40.09
CA LEU A 773 18.98 3.91 41.55
C LEU A 773 17.95 2.92 42.11
N ASP A 774 16.74 2.85 41.56
CA ASP A 774 15.70 1.88 41.97
C ASP A 774 16.18 0.43 41.77
N GLY A 775 16.98 0.18 40.73
CA GLY A 775 17.62 -1.12 40.50
C GLY A 775 18.76 -1.48 41.46
N LEU A 776 19.43 -0.48 42.05
CA LEU A 776 20.58 -0.68 42.94
C LEU A 776 20.20 -0.60 44.43
N ARG A 777 19.24 0.26 44.80
CA ARG A 777 18.82 0.59 46.16
C ARG A 777 17.34 1.05 46.19
N PRO A 778 16.38 0.11 46.15
CA PRO A 778 14.94 0.41 46.16
C PRO A 778 14.44 1.05 47.47
N ASP A 779 15.31 1.19 48.48
CA ASP A 779 15.01 1.76 49.80
C ASP A 779 15.24 3.28 49.91
N VAL A 780 15.72 3.95 48.86
CA VAL A 780 15.98 5.41 48.87
C VAL A 780 14.78 6.19 48.30
N PRO A 781 14.09 7.03 49.09
CA PRO A 781 12.97 7.84 48.58
C PRO A 781 13.44 8.91 47.59
N ALA A 782 12.68 9.15 46.52
CA ALA A 782 12.99 10.14 45.49
C ALA A 782 13.29 11.56 46.04
N ALA A 783 12.67 11.94 47.15
CA ALA A 783 12.87 13.23 47.81
C ALA A 783 14.25 13.38 48.52
N ALA A 784 15.04 12.31 48.61
CA ALA A 784 16.38 12.32 49.22
C ALA A 784 17.52 12.54 48.21
N LEU A 785 17.20 12.70 46.92
CA LEU A 785 18.21 12.96 45.89
C LEU A 785 18.66 14.43 45.93
N PRO A 786 19.97 14.72 45.96
CA PRO A 786 20.46 16.09 45.87
C PRO A 786 20.13 16.70 44.49
N ALA A 787 19.91 18.01 44.46
CA ALA A 787 19.72 18.78 43.23
C ALA A 787 20.97 18.72 42.34
N LEU A 788 20.78 18.80 41.02
CA LEU A 788 21.88 18.89 40.05
C LEU A 788 22.68 20.18 40.27
N GLU A 789 23.98 20.05 40.50
CA GLU A 789 24.89 21.19 40.64
C GLU A 789 25.35 21.65 39.25
N PRO A 790 25.01 22.86 38.79
CA PRO A 790 25.55 23.39 37.55
C PRO A 790 27.05 23.68 37.69
N LEU A 791 27.83 23.28 36.69
CA LEU A 791 29.26 23.53 36.60
C LEU A 791 29.56 24.71 35.66
N PRO A 792 30.73 25.37 35.79
CA PRO A 792 31.05 26.57 35.00
C PRO A 792 31.13 26.37 33.48
N ASP A 793 31.24 25.13 33.02
CA ASP A 793 31.31 24.73 31.61
C ASP A 793 29.93 24.37 31.02
N GLY A 794 28.84 24.66 31.74
CA GLY A 794 27.48 24.33 31.33
C GLY A 794 27.09 22.87 31.58
N SER A 795 28.01 22.02 32.05
CA SER A 795 27.69 20.67 32.49
C SER A 795 27.01 20.67 33.86
N HIS A 796 26.30 19.60 34.20
CA HIS A 796 25.68 19.41 35.51
C HIS A 796 26.28 18.19 36.21
N ARG A 797 26.57 18.33 37.50
CA ARG A 797 27.09 17.26 38.36
C ARG A 797 26.03 16.77 39.33
N PHE A 798 25.93 15.46 39.46
CA PHE A 798 25.21 14.79 40.53
C PHE A 798 26.19 13.97 41.35
N SER A 799 26.26 14.21 42.66
CA SER A 799 27.09 13.44 43.59
C SER A 799 26.25 12.95 44.77
N TYR A 800 26.12 11.64 44.90
CA TYR A 800 25.50 11.01 46.06
C TYR A 800 26.57 10.32 46.92
N GLN A 801 26.69 10.75 48.18
CA GLN A 801 27.47 10.06 49.20
C GLN A 801 26.54 9.46 50.25
N PRO A 802 26.65 8.14 50.54
CA PRO A 802 25.92 7.55 51.65
C PRO A 802 26.43 8.09 53.00
N ARG A 803 25.60 7.99 54.04
CA ARG A 803 25.94 8.49 55.38
C ARG A 803 27.22 7.84 55.92
N PRO A 804 28.06 8.57 56.69
CA PRO A 804 29.23 7.99 57.32
C PRO A 804 28.86 6.77 58.17
N GLY A 805 29.50 5.62 57.91
CA GLY A 805 29.28 4.37 58.65
C GLY A 805 28.36 3.33 57.99
N THR A 806 27.83 3.61 56.79
CA THR A 806 27.14 2.59 55.97
C THR A 806 28.03 2.14 54.82
N ASP A 807 28.21 0.82 54.64
CA ASP A 807 28.80 0.24 53.43
C ASP A 807 27.92 0.64 52.23
N GLY A 808 28.40 1.60 51.45
CA GLY A 808 27.59 2.22 50.41
C GLY A 808 28.41 2.69 49.23
N VAL A 809 27.80 2.57 48.06
CA VAL A 809 28.37 2.94 46.77
C VAL A 809 28.31 4.46 46.62
N ARG A 810 29.45 5.09 46.29
CA ARG A 810 29.47 6.50 45.87
C ARG A 810 29.11 6.56 44.39
N LEU A 811 28.14 7.42 44.06
CA LEU A 811 27.69 7.63 42.69
C LEU A 811 27.99 9.08 42.29
N ASP A 812 28.84 9.24 41.28
CA ASP A 812 29.13 10.54 40.67
C ASP A 812 28.70 10.46 39.18
N ALA A 813 27.81 11.35 38.75
CA ALA A 813 27.37 11.48 37.37
C ALA A 813 27.64 12.91 36.86
N LEU A 814 28.08 13.00 35.60
CA LEU A 814 28.37 14.25 34.89
C LEU A 814 27.55 14.27 33.60
N TYR A 815 26.84 15.35 33.33
CA TYR A 815 26.02 15.56 32.15
C TYR A 815 26.47 16.82 31.43
N SER A 816 26.81 16.76 30.14
CA SER A 816 27.15 17.94 29.33
C SER A 816 26.43 17.89 27.99
N THR A 817 25.96 19.04 27.51
CA THR A 817 25.37 19.23 26.17
C THR A 817 26.33 19.91 25.19
N ASP A 818 27.55 20.25 25.61
CA ASP A 818 28.47 21.11 24.86
C ASP A 818 29.62 20.34 24.19
N LEU A 819 29.95 20.73 22.95
CA LEU A 819 30.91 20.05 22.06
C LEU A 819 32.35 20.02 22.60
N LEU A 820 32.71 20.91 23.53
CA LEU A 820 34.07 20.97 24.11
C LEU A 820 34.43 19.78 25.02
N ALA A 821 33.45 18.99 25.46
CA ALA A 821 33.71 17.75 26.21
C ALA A 821 34.12 16.56 25.30
N TRP A 822 33.94 16.68 23.98
CA TRP A 822 34.24 15.62 23.02
C TRP A 822 35.74 15.37 22.83
N ASP A 823 36.57 16.42 22.88
CA ASP A 823 38.03 16.29 22.73
C ASP A 823 38.68 15.50 23.87
N LEU A 824 38.06 15.50 25.05
CA LEU A 824 38.53 14.73 26.21
C LEU A 824 38.15 13.23 26.13
N LEU A 825 37.22 12.86 25.25
CA LEU A 825 36.67 11.51 25.11
C LEU A 825 37.21 10.76 23.89
N ALA A 826 37.73 11.47 22.88
CA ALA A 826 38.28 10.91 21.64
C ALA A 826 39.64 10.19 21.82
N ASP A 827 40.39 10.50 22.88
CA ASP A 827 41.75 9.98 23.13
C ASP A 827 41.80 8.57 23.79
N LEU A 828 40.66 7.88 23.93
CA LEU A 828 40.62 6.53 24.49
C LEU A 828 40.85 5.46 23.41
N PRO A 829 41.72 4.45 23.63
CA PRO A 829 41.98 3.41 22.63
C PRO A 829 40.74 2.55 22.35
N GLY A 830 40.34 2.46 21.09
CA GLY A 830 39.29 1.53 20.61
C GLY A 830 37.92 2.14 20.30
N THR A 831 37.80 3.46 20.17
CA THR A 831 36.53 4.15 19.86
C THR A 831 36.47 4.71 18.44
N SER A 832 35.43 4.34 17.68
CA SER A 832 34.85 5.15 16.61
C SER A 832 33.53 5.73 17.12
N LEU A 833 33.39 7.04 17.15
CA LEU A 833 32.15 7.74 17.51
C LEU A 833 31.51 8.27 16.23
N GLU A 834 30.19 8.09 16.08
CA GLU A 834 29.40 8.77 15.04
C GLU A 834 28.89 10.11 15.59
N GLU A 835 28.69 11.13 14.73
CA GLU A 835 28.38 12.51 15.13
C GLU A 835 27.09 12.69 15.94
N ASP A 836 26.24 11.65 16.04
CA ASP A 836 24.89 11.72 16.61
C ASP A 836 24.70 10.98 17.96
N ASP A 837 25.77 10.51 18.61
CA ASP A 837 25.66 9.78 19.88
C ASP A 837 25.59 10.72 21.10
N VAL A 838 24.52 10.62 21.93
CA VAL A 838 24.52 11.18 23.29
C VAL A 838 25.12 10.16 24.25
N VAL A 839 26.25 10.51 24.87
CA VAL A 839 27.01 9.61 25.77
C VAL A 839 26.86 10.07 27.22
N ILE A 840 26.10 9.31 28.02
CA ILE A 840 26.04 9.51 29.47
C ILE A 840 27.00 8.54 30.15
N THR A 841 27.98 9.07 30.88
CA THR A 841 28.98 8.25 31.59
C THR A 841 28.73 8.27 33.10
N PHE A 842 28.47 7.10 33.68
CA PHE A 842 28.37 6.90 35.11
C PHE A 842 29.71 6.39 35.66
N ARG A 843 30.18 7.01 36.74
CA ARG A 843 31.32 6.50 37.51
C ARG A 843 30.82 5.95 38.83
N ILE A 844 30.94 4.64 39.00
CA ILE A 844 30.53 3.94 40.22
C ILE A 844 31.79 3.43 40.94
N GLN A 845 31.99 3.91 42.17
CA GLN A 845 33.14 3.53 43.00
C GLN A 845 32.67 2.90 44.31
N THR A 846 32.97 1.61 44.49
CA THR A 846 32.76 0.90 45.75
C THR A 846 34.05 0.92 46.58
N ASN A 847 33.93 1.02 47.91
CA ASN A 847 35.09 0.95 48.79
C ASN A 847 34.98 -0.29 49.69
N PRO A 848 35.96 -1.22 49.71
CA PRO A 848 37.14 -1.32 48.85
C PRO A 848 36.85 -2.24 47.65
N GLY A 849 36.58 -1.68 46.46
CA GLY A 849 36.21 -2.50 45.29
C GLY A 849 36.52 -1.88 43.93
N PRO A 850 36.37 -2.67 42.86
CA PRO A 850 36.70 -2.27 41.50
C PRO A 850 35.82 -1.10 41.03
N ARG A 851 36.40 -0.27 40.15
CA ARG A 851 35.71 0.84 39.51
C ARG A 851 34.87 0.30 38.35
N LEU A 852 33.57 0.62 38.34
CA LEU A 852 32.68 0.30 37.22
C LEU A 852 32.34 1.58 36.48
N PHE A 853 32.59 1.58 35.17
CA PHE A 853 32.14 2.63 34.25
C PHE A 853 30.94 2.07 33.48
N ILE A 854 29.80 2.74 33.57
CA ILE A 854 28.63 2.42 32.75
C ILE A 854 28.47 3.55 31.75
N ARG A 855 28.48 3.20 30.47
CA ARG A 855 28.25 4.14 29.37
C ARG A 855 26.88 3.82 28.78
N LEU A 856 25.96 4.78 28.85
CA LEU A 856 24.67 4.69 28.15
C LEU A 856 24.80 5.47 26.85
N ARG A 857 24.54 4.77 25.75
CA ARG A 857 24.42 5.34 24.40
C ARG A 857 22.93 5.57 24.16
N ALA A 858 22.52 6.81 23.98
CA ALA A 858 21.18 7.13 23.50
C ALA A 858 21.31 7.67 22.06
N SER A 859 20.70 6.96 21.13
CA SER A 859 20.47 7.48 19.77
C SER A 859 19.20 8.33 19.82
N PRO A 860 19.09 9.44 19.07
CA PRO A 860 17.87 10.25 19.02
C PRO A 860 16.60 9.52 18.54
N VAL A 861 16.72 8.22 18.21
CA VAL A 861 15.65 7.38 17.68
C VAL A 861 15.07 6.42 18.74
N ASP A 862 15.64 6.32 19.95
CA ASP A 862 15.08 5.51 21.06
C ASP A 862 15.24 6.15 22.45
#